data_AF-A0A8J7Q6W0-F1
#
_entry.id   AF-A0A8J7Q6W0-F1
#
_cell.length_a   1.000
_cell.length_b   1.000
_cell.length_c   1.000
_cell.angle_alpha   90.00
_cell.angle_beta   90.00
_cell.angle_gamma   90.00
#
_symmetry.space_group_name_H-M   'P 1'
#
loop_
_entity.id
_entity.type
_entity.pdbx_description
1 polymer ?
#
loop_
_entity_poly.entity_id
_entity_poly.type
_entity_poly.pdbx_seq_one_letter_code
_entity_poly.pdbx_strand_id
1 'polypeptide(L)'
;NPESRVKVARGPAPATIQQSGWMPTLIKVVNEAVVKKPLRVTSPQAGDVWSQREIKKDHRDRFLDLQMYTAGPLTKDLSGLKVEYAILLIYSTEAGKREATLGFDVGQGTQDLGFRGEAPVLFEVKPAVSVKLGIKDENGKPAVGRFTFTDAAGHVYPPRAKRVAPDFFFQNQVYRPDGGTVVLPPGEFTMEYGRGPEYRLKTQKVKVPADGEAKIDVTLERWVDPTQFGWYSGDHHIHAAGCAHYTSPTEGVYPEDMFLHVKGEGLNVGCCLTWGPCFEFQRTFFEPGPNKLTEPFAVLKYDIEVSGFGSQALGHVCLLNLRDQTYPGSEGTKTKGWPTWTTPVMKWTKLQGGFTGYAHSANGLQVNQTAAAKRLMAALDSNGDGKLSPDEAAKGLLPHPFEKTDTDGDGFISLSELTASHLKAAGELPNLAIPEMNGIGAQEICITSAMGVCDFISAMDTARVPEWNCWYHIMNCGFPLKASGETDFPCISGSRVGQGRVYVQLGKVDKIDYTQWCEGLAKGRSYISDGYSHALEFTVNGQPAGAEAKLDSAGPVTVKAKVAFAKSLPLGTSVGGNAPQGASRRVELIVNGVPVAFKDVPADDHPHDLEFSVPIAKSSWIAIRHTPTLHTNPVAVLVGGKPIRASRASAQWCVGVIEQLWRVRERDIAEKERAEAKATFHKAIEVYKKIAEESEAGS
;
A
#
# COMPACT_ATOMS: atom_id res chain seq x y z
N ASN A 1 9.20 33.23 -38.73
CA ASN A 1 9.11 34.06 -39.96
C ASN A 1 7.62 34.23 -40.34
N PRO A 2 7.25 34.96 -41.40
CA PRO A 2 5.83 35.17 -41.76
C PRO A 2 5.09 33.88 -42.16
N GLU A 3 5.82 32.83 -42.55
CA GLU A 3 5.27 31.49 -42.86
C GLU A 3 5.14 30.59 -41.62
N SER A 4 5.29 31.14 -40.41
CA SER A 4 5.29 30.39 -39.14
C SER A 4 6.39 29.33 -39.00
N ARG A 5 7.46 29.38 -39.81
CA ARG A 5 8.67 28.57 -39.61
C ARG A 5 9.52 29.16 -38.50
N VAL A 6 10.08 28.30 -37.65
CA VAL A 6 10.92 28.67 -36.51
C VAL A 6 12.39 28.61 -36.89
N LYS A 7 13.13 29.67 -36.54
CA LYS A 7 14.59 29.72 -36.61
C LYS A 7 15.12 30.03 -35.22
N VAL A 8 16.15 29.30 -34.79
CA VAL A 8 16.77 29.47 -33.48
C VAL A 8 18.21 29.94 -33.65
N ALA A 9 18.66 30.82 -32.76
CA ALA A 9 20.02 31.32 -32.73
C ALA A 9 20.44 31.62 -31.29
N ARG A 10 21.73 31.47 -30.99
CA ARG A 10 22.29 31.78 -29.66
C ARG A 10 22.30 33.30 -29.45
N GLY A 11 21.65 33.76 -28.39
CA GLY A 11 21.70 35.14 -27.93
C GLY A 11 23.01 35.48 -27.20
N PRO A 12 23.27 36.77 -26.91
CA PRO A 12 24.54 37.25 -26.36
C PRO A 12 24.75 36.95 -24.86
N ALA A 13 23.72 36.44 -24.15
CA ALA A 13 23.84 36.12 -22.73
C ALA A 13 24.89 35.01 -22.51
N PRO A 14 25.60 34.98 -21.37
CA PRO A 14 26.42 33.83 -20.98
C PRO A 14 25.58 32.55 -20.94
N ALA A 15 26.15 31.42 -21.36
CA ALA A 15 25.50 30.10 -21.31
C ALA A 15 25.82 29.41 -19.98
N THR A 16 25.70 30.13 -18.86
CA THR A 16 26.05 29.60 -17.55
C THR A 16 24.79 29.07 -16.85
N ILE A 17 24.80 27.79 -16.49
CA ILE A 17 23.72 27.15 -15.72
C ILE A 17 24.30 26.49 -14.45
N GLN A 18 23.44 25.90 -13.62
CA GLN A 18 23.80 25.35 -12.31
C GLN A 18 23.45 23.87 -12.27
N GLN A 19 24.42 23.02 -11.93
CA GLN A 19 24.15 21.61 -11.66
C GLN A 19 23.18 21.53 -10.48
N SER A 20 22.23 20.61 -10.58
CA SER A 20 21.22 20.36 -9.56
C SER A 20 20.32 21.57 -9.25
N GLY A 21 20.33 22.64 -10.07
CA GLY A 21 19.52 23.85 -9.88
C GLY A 21 18.79 24.26 -11.16
N TRP A 22 17.60 24.85 -11.00
CA TRP A 22 16.84 25.42 -12.11
C TRP A 22 17.34 26.84 -12.41
N MET A 23 17.80 27.06 -13.64
CA MET A 23 18.30 28.36 -14.09
C MET A 23 17.34 28.99 -15.11
N PRO A 24 16.72 30.13 -14.80
CA PRO A 24 15.89 30.85 -15.75
C PRO A 24 16.75 31.48 -16.85
N THR A 25 16.39 31.18 -18.10
CA THR A 25 17.03 31.70 -19.31
C THR A 25 15.99 32.42 -20.14
N LEU A 26 16.31 33.66 -20.55
CA LEU A 26 15.40 34.48 -21.34
C LEU A 26 15.47 34.08 -22.83
N ILE A 27 14.31 33.83 -23.43
CA ILE A 27 14.14 33.61 -24.86
C ILE A 27 13.48 34.83 -25.46
N LYS A 28 14.13 35.45 -26.45
CA LYS A 28 13.53 36.51 -27.26
C LYS A 28 12.81 35.88 -28.45
N VAL A 29 11.51 36.06 -28.55
CA VAL A 29 10.68 35.58 -29.65
C VAL A 29 10.42 36.74 -30.60
N VAL A 30 10.85 36.60 -31.87
CA VAL A 30 10.51 37.54 -32.95
C VAL A 30 9.40 36.90 -33.78
N ASN A 31 8.17 37.38 -33.57
CA ASN A 31 6.94 36.73 -34.00
C ASN A 31 6.28 37.48 -35.16
N GLU A 32 6.92 37.46 -36.32
CA GLU A 32 6.44 38.15 -37.54
C GLU A 32 5.10 37.59 -38.06
N ALA A 33 4.82 36.32 -37.77
CA ALA A 33 3.56 35.66 -38.12
C ALA A 33 2.43 35.90 -37.11
N VAL A 34 2.67 36.67 -36.03
CA VAL A 34 1.65 36.99 -35.01
C VAL A 34 1.05 35.69 -34.41
N VAL A 35 1.89 34.66 -34.24
CA VAL A 35 1.51 33.34 -33.75
C VAL A 35 0.98 33.44 -32.32
N LYS A 36 -0.16 32.79 -32.05
CA LYS A 36 -0.79 32.68 -30.73
C LYS A 36 -0.91 31.23 -30.26
N LYS A 37 0.22 30.52 -30.30
CA LYS A 37 0.33 29.10 -29.94
C LYS A 37 1.41 28.93 -28.85
N PRO A 38 1.43 27.81 -28.12
CA PRO A 38 2.50 27.53 -27.17
C PRO A 38 3.85 27.43 -27.89
N LEU A 39 4.85 28.12 -27.35
CA LEU A 39 6.26 27.87 -27.71
C LEU A 39 6.72 26.60 -26.99
N ARG A 40 7.10 25.59 -27.77
CA ARG A 40 7.61 24.31 -27.25
C ARG A 40 9.12 24.30 -27.38
N VAL A 41 9.78 23.69 -26.39
CA VAL A 41 11.23 23.47 -26.38
C VAL A 41 11.50 21.97 -26.48
N THR A 42 12.53 21.60 -27.24
CA THR A 42 13.01 20.23 -27.35
C THR A 42 14.53 20.20 -27.24
N SER A 43 15.09 19.07 -26.83
CA SER A 43 16.53 18.82 -26.89
C SER A 43 16.79 17.32 -26.87
N PRO A 44 17.74 16.79 -27.67
CA PRO A 44 18.19 15.41 -27.55
C PRO A 44 18.79 15.10 -26.17
N GLN A 45 19.39 16.11 -25.52
CA GLN A 45 19.98 16.01 -24.18
C GLN A 45 18.95 16.24 -23.07
N ALA A 46 17.69 16.52 -23.40
CA ALA A 46 16.62 16.67 -22.43
C ALA A 46 15.65 15.49 -22.42
N GLY A 47 14.77 15.48 -21.42
CA GLY A 47 13.74 14.46 -21.24
C GLY A 47 14.09 13.42 -20.18
N ASP A 48 13.17 12.49 -19.98
CA ASP A 48 13.27 11.54 -18.88
C ASP A 48 14.48 10.61 -19.06
N VAL A 49 15.21 10.38 -17.97
CA VAL A 49 16.26 9.35 -17.87
C VAL A 49 15.67 7.96 -17.60
N TRP A 50 14.34 7.89 -17.62
CA TRP A 50 13.54 6.76 -17.22
C TRP A 50 12.27 6.66 -18.07
N SER A 51 11.64 5.49 -18.16
CA SER A 51 10.42 5.32 -18.95
C SER A 51 9.59 4.12 -18.51
N GLN A 52 8.26 4.24 -18.58
CA GLN A 52 7.31 3.12 -18.42
C GLN A 52 7.19 2.23 -19.68
N ARG A 53 7.94 2.55 -20.75
CA ARG A 53 8.12 1.73 -21.96
C ARG A 53 9.61 1.58 -22.26
N GLU A 54 10.00 0.60 -23.07
CA GLU A 54 11.38 0.37 -23.48
C GLU A 54 12.05 1.69 -23.97
N ILE A 55 13.14 2.10 -23.32
CA ILE A 55 13.92 3.25 -23.79
C ILE A 55 14.76 2.78 -24.98
N LYS A 56 14.43 3.25 -26.19
CA LYS A 56 15.32 3.08 -27.35
C LYS A 56 16.71 3.63 -26.99
N LYS A 57 17.75 2.86 -27.32
CA LYS A 57 19.17 3.11 -27.04
C LYS A 57 19.51 4.61 -27.07
N ASP A 58 20.22 5.04 -26.02
CA ASP A 58 20.90 6.34 -25.82
C ASP A 58 20.19 7.39 -24.92
N HIS A 59 19.97 7.05 -23.65
CA HIS A 59 19.57 8.01 -22.59
C HIS A 59 20.75 8.57 -21.79
N ARG A 60 21.98 8.09 -22.02
CA ARG A 60 23.17 8.46 -21.24
C ARG A 60 23.53 9.94 -21.39
N ASP A 61 23.17 10.54 -22.51
CA ASP A 61 23.42 11.95 -22.81
C ASP A 61 22.28 12.89 -22.34
N ARG A 62 21.26 12.37 -21.62
CA ARG A 62 20.09 13.16 -21.15
C ARG A 62 20.32 13.90 -19.84
N PHE A 63 21.33 14.75 -19.81
CA PHE A 63 21.69 15.51 -18.60
C PHE A 63 20.81 16.74 -18.34
N LEU A 64 20.02 17.22 -19.30
CA LEU A 64 19.18 18.40 -19.15
C LEU A 64 17.72 18.08 -18.79
N ASP A 65 17.07 19.00 -18.08
CA ASP A 65 15.61 19.11 -18.03
C ASP A 65 15.20 20.53 -18.41
N LEU A 66 14.11 20.66 -19.18
CA LEU A 66 13.72 21.90 -19.86
C LEU A 66 12.24 22.19 -19.62
N GLN A 67 11.93 23.36 -19.06
CA GLN A 67 10.56 23.77 -18.80
C GLN A 67 10.30 25.21 -19.24
N MET A 68 9.27 25.40 -20.05
CA MET A 68 8.76 26.74 -20.34
C MET A 68 7.96 27.24 -19.12
N TYR A 69 8.36 28.38 -18.56
CA TYR A 69 7.66 28.98 -17.43
C TYR A 69 6.43 29.74 -17.94
N THR A 70 5.24 29.31 -17.51
CA THR A 70 3.94 29.79 -18.02
C THR A 70 3.01 30.26 -16.91
N ALA A 71 3.52 30.43 -15.69
CA ALA A 71 2.73 30.99 -14.59
C ALA A 71 2.59 32.51 -14.73
N GLY A 72 1.48 33.05 -14.21
CA GLY A 72 1.18 34.48 -14.27
C GLY A 72 2.33 35.33 -13.70
N PRO A 73 2.69 36.48 -14.34
CA PRO A 73 1.97 37.18 -15.41
C PRO A 73 2.24 36.68 -16.83
N LEU A 74 3.04 35.63 -17.03
CA LEU A 74 3.26 35.03 -18.36
C LEU A 74 2.10 34.11 -18.73
N THR A 75 1.93 33.88 -20.04
CA THR A 75 0.87 33.02 -20.59
C THR A 75 1.45 31.75 -21.20
N LYS A 76 0.62 30.70 -21.27
CA LYS A 76 0.99 29.44 -21.94
C LYS A 76 1.25 29.64 -23.44
N ASP A 77 0.44 30.47 -24.07
CA ASP A 77 0.53 30.77 -25.50
C ASP A 77 1.28 32.08 -25.71
N LEU A 78 1.96 32.18 -26.84
CA LEU A 78 2.47 33.46 -27.34
C LEU A 78 1.30 34.45 -27.52
N SER A 79 1.55 35.71 -27.21
CA SER A 79 0.54 36.78 -27.26
C SER A 79 0.20 37.21 -28.69
N GLY A 80 1.09 36.92 -29.65
CA GLY A 80 1.02 37.43 -31.01
C GLY A 80 1.68 38.80 -31.18
N LEU A 81 2.28 39.35 -30.12
CA LEU A 81 3.09 40.56 -30.23
C LEU A 81 4.28 40.29 -31.15
N LYS A 82 4.65 41.29 -31.98
CA LYS A 82 5.77 41.15 -32.93
C LYS A 82 7.09 40.76 -32.26
N VAL A 83 7.28 41.18 -31.01
CA VAL A 83 8.38 40.75 -30.15
C VAL A 83 7.82 40.50 -28.75
N GLU A 84 8.14 39.35 -28.20
CA GLU A 84 7.82 39.00 -26.82
C GLU A 84 8.95 38.17 -26.21
N TYR A 85 8.98 38.07 -24.88
CA TYR A 85 9.98 37.30 -24.16
C TYR A 85 9.32 36.14 -23.42
N ALA A 86 9.93 34.97 -23.52
CA ALA A 86 9.56 33.78 -22.76
C ALA A 86 10.70 33.38 -21.82
N ILE A 87 10.38 32.65 -20.77
CA ILE A 87 11.37 32.14 -19.81
C ILE A 87 11.46 30.62 -19.98
N LEU A 88 12.66 30.13 -20.24
CA LEU A 88 13.01 28.73 -20.22
C LEU A 88 13.80 28.44 -18.95
N LEU A 89 13.28 27.54 -18.10
CA LEU A 89 14.02 26.97 -17.00
C LEU A 89 14.86 25.81 -17.53
N ILE A 90 16.16 25.86 -17.26
CA ILE A 90 17.12 24.82 -17.64
C ILE A 90 17.71 24.23 -16.36
N TYR A 91 17.65 22.90 -16.24
CA TYR A 91 18.29 22.12 -15.18
C TYR A 91 19.35 21.20 -15.78
N SER A 92 20.42 20.92 -15.04
CA SER A 92 21.44 19.94 -15.41
C SER A 92 21.76 18.97 -14.28
N THR A 93 21.87 17.67 -14.57
CA THR A 93 22.43 16.67 -13.65
C THR A 93 23.95 16.69 -13.59
N GLU A 94 24.61 17.26 -14.59
CA GLU A 94 26.07 17.26 -14.74
C GLU A 94 26.68 18.65 -14.57
N ALA A 95 27.97 18.71 -14.22
CA ALA A 95 28.75 19.93 -14.10
C ALA A 95 29.83 20.04 -15.20
N GLY A 96 30.43 21.23 -15.32
CA GLY A 96 31.50 21.53 -16.27
C GLY A 96 30.97 21.99 -17.63
N LYS A 97 31.83 21.97 -18.65
CA LYS A 97 31.42 22.33 -20.02
C LYS A 97 30.58 21.21 -20.63
N ARG A 98 29.37 21.53 -21.09
CA ARG A 98 28.42 20.58 -21.68
C ARG A 98 27.72 21.20 -22.87
N GLU A 99 27.74 20.52 -24.00
CA GLU A 99 27.01 20.97 -25.19
C GLU A 99 25.62 20.33 -25.20
N ALA A 100 24.60 21.14 -25.50
CA ALA A 100 23.26 20.65 -25.79
C ALA A 100 22.64 21.39 -26.96
N THR A 101 21.86 20.67 -27.75
CA THR A 101 21.11 21.24 -28.87
C THR A 101 19.72 21.61 -28.39
N LEU A 102 19.35 22.89 -28.46
CA LEU A 102 18.02 23.37 -28.12
C LEU A 102 17.20 23.62 -29.38
N GLY A 103 16.08 22.92 -29.50
CA GLY A 103 15.07 23.09 -30.53
C GLY A 103 13.84 23.83 -30.03
N PHE A 104 13.17 24.55 -30.93
CA PHE A 104 11.89 25.21 -30.63
C PHE A 104 10.87 25.03 -31.76
N ASP A 105 9.60 24.84 -31.39
CA ASP A 105 8.48 24.77 -32.33
C ASP A 105 7.20 25.42 -31.77
N VAL A 106 6.21 25.68 -32.64
CA VAL A 106 4.90 26.21 -32.25
C VAL A 106 3.74 25.32 -32.78
N GLY A 107 4.00 24.03 -32.95
CA GLY A 107 3.03 23.00 -33.38
C GLY A 107 3.32 22.32 -34.74
N GLN A 108 2.48 21.34 -35.11
CA GLN A 108 2.61 20.58 -36.36
C GLN A 108 2.65 21.51 -37.59
N GLY A 109 3.62 21.26 -38.48
CA GLY A 109 3.88 22.08 -39.68
C GLY A 109 4.88 23.22 -39.49
N THR A 110 5.31 23.51 -38.26
CA THR A 110 6.35 24.53 -37.97
C THR A 110 7.75 23.95 -37.73
N GLN A 111 7.84 22.62 -37.73
CA GLN A 111 9.08 21.87 -37.69
C GLN A 111 9.83 22.07 -39.01
N ASP A 112 10.90 22.86 -38.97
CA ASP A 112 11.72 23.09 -40.16
C ASP A 112 12.57 21.83 -40.42
N LEU A 113 12.32 21.15 -41.55
CA LEU A 113 13.00 19.91 -41.97
C LEU A 113 14.51 20.11 -42.24
N GLY A 114 15.01 21.36 -42.23
CA GLY A 114 16.39 21.73 -42.56
C GLY A 114 17.29 22.18 -41.39
N PHE A 115 17.10 21.68 -40.16
CA PHE A 115 17.93 21.97 -38.96
C PHE A 115 17.95 23.44 -38.46
N ARG A 116 17.15 24.34 -39.04
CA ARG A 116 17.14 25.78 -38.67
C ARG A 116 16.39 26.07 -37.37
N GLY A 117 15.53 25.15 -36.94
CA GLY A 117 14.76 25.22 -35.70
C GLY A 117 15.55 24.81 -34.45
N GLU A 118 16.86 24.58 -34.57
CA GLU A 118 17.73 24.11 -33.50
C GLU A 118 19.00 24.96 -33.40
N ALA A 119 19.57 25.07 -32.21
CA ALA A 119 20.86 25.70 -31.99
C ALA A 119 21.70 24.91 -30.97
N PRO A 120 22.95 24.51 -31.30
CA PRO A 120 23.87 23.98 -30.31
C PRO A 120 24.30 25.09 -29.35
N VAL A 121 24.35 24.78 -28.06
CA VAL A 121 24.78 25.69 -27.00
C VAL A 121 25.78 24.95 -26.11
N LEU A 122 27.01 25.46 -26.06
CA LEU A 122 28.01 25.03 -25.08
C LEU A 122 27.75 25.75 -23.75
N PHE A 123 27.18 25.04 -22.79
CA PHE A 123 26.94 25.52 -21.44
C PHE A 123 28.19 25.40 -20.56
N GLU A 124 28.37 26.39 -19.69
CA GLU A 124 29.23 26.30 -18.52
C GLU A 124 28.34 25.96 -17.32
N VAL A 125 28.38 24.71 -16.87
CA VAL A 125 27.56 24.26 -15.75
C VAL A 125 28.35 24.33 -14.45
N LYS A 126 27.96 25.25 -13.55
CA LYS A 126 28.57 25.36 -12.24
C LYS A 126 28.30 24.10 -11.41
N PRO A 127 29.30 23.58 -10.67
CA PRO A 127 29.10 22.39 -9.85
C PRO A 127 28.11 22.65 -8.72
N ALA A 128 27.35 21.61 -8.36
CA ALA A 128 26.55 21.59 -7.15
C ALA A 128 27.42 21.23 -5.95
N VAL A 129 26.86 21.36 -4.75
CA VAL A 129 27.53 21.04 -3.50
C VAL A 129 27.09 19.66 -3.02
N SER A 130 28.06 18.81 -2.73
CA SER A 130 27.82 17.55 -2.02
C SER A 130 27.65 17.85 -0.53
N VAL A 131 26.40 17.88 -0.06
CA VAL A 131 26.06 18.19 1.33
C VAL A 131 26.05 16.91 2.14
N LYS A 132 26.94 16.81 3.12
CA LYS A 132 27.04 15.67 4.05
C LYS A 132 25.95 15.76 5.13
N LEU A 133 25.27 14.66 5.40
CA LEU A 133 24.25 14.57 6.42
C LEU A 133 24.78 13.79 7.63
N GLY A 134 24.83 14.43 8.80
CA GLY A 134 25.01 13.73 10.08
C GLY A 134 23.63 13.42 10.65
N ILE A 135 23.35 12.14 10.93
CA ILE A 135 22.02 11.65 11.27
C ILE A 135 22.12 10.80 12.52
N LYS A 136 21.58 11.32 13.62
CA LYS A 136 21.50 10.59 14.89
C LYS A 136 20.05 10.29 15.28
N ASP A 137 19.83 9.12 15.87
CA ASP A 137 18.57 8.78 16.54
C ASP A 137 18.43 9.49 17.91
N GLU A 138 17.32 9.24 18.59
CA GLU A 138 17.01 9.78 19.92
C GLU A 138 18.04 9.40 21.00
N ASN A 139 18.86 8.38 20.75
CA ASN A 139 19.91 7.88 21.65
C ASN A 139 21.32 8.30 21.19
N GLY A 140 21.44 9.17 20.18
CA GLY A 140 22.72 9.62 19.63
C GLY A 140 23.44 8.60 18.74
N LYS A 141 22.78 7.50 18.33
CA LYS A 141 23.35 6.49 17.44
C LYS A 141 23.15 6.86 15.97
N PRO A 142 24.08 6.48 15.06
CA PRO A 142 23.89 6.62 13.62
C PRO A 142 22.57 6.01 13.14
N ALA A 143 21.83 6.71 12.29
CA ALA A 143 20.56 6.24 11.74
C ALA A 143 20.41 6.52 10.24
N VAL A 144 19.38 5.93 9.63
CA VAL A 144 18.92 6.31 8.29
C VAL A 144 17.71 7.23 8.46
N GLY A 145 17.72 8.37 7.77
CA GLY A 145 16.61 9.33 7.77
C GLY A 145 15.95 9.45 6.39
N ARG A 146 14.71 9.94 6.39
CA ARG A 146 14.00 10.46 5.20
C ARG A 146 14.15 11.98 5.15
N PHE A 147 14.37 12.52 3.96
CA PHE A 147 14.60 13.95 3.75
C PHE A 147 13.87 14.48 2.52
N THR A 148 13.23 15.64 2.64
CA THR A 148 12.71 16.41 1.50
C THR A 148 13.35 17.79 1.53
N PHE A 149 13.98 18.21 0.44
CA PHE A 149 14.54 19.55 0.30
C PHE A 149 13.69 20.33 -0.70
N THR A 150 13.21 21.50 -0.29
CA THR A 150 12.35 22.34 -1.12
C THR A 150 12.87 23.77 -1.16
N ASP A 151 13.00 24.36 -2.35
CA ASP A 151 13.35 25.78 -2.50
C ASP A 151 12.16 26.71 -2.19
N ALA A 152 12.36 28.02 -2.33
CA ALA A 152 11.30 29.01 -2.12
C ALA A 152 10.16 28.95 -3.15
N ALA A 153 10.40 28.34 -4.33
CA ALA A 153 9.42 28.17 -5.39
C ALA A 153 8.63 26.85 -5.27
N GLY A 154 8.97 25.99 -4.31
CA GLY A 154 8.30 24.70 -4.11
C GLY A 154 8.92 23.54 -4.89
N HIS A 155 10.06 23.73 -5.57
CA HIS A 155 10.74 22.64 -6.27
C HIS A 155 11.41 21.69 -5.28
N VAL A 156 11.26 20.38 -5.53
CA VAL A 156 11.84 19.32 -4.71
C VAL A 156 13.22 18.92 -5.23
N TYR A 157 14.19 18.74 -4.32
CA TYR A 157 15.57 18.40 -4.61
C TYR A 157 16.00 17.06 -3.95
N PRO A 158 16.81 16.24 -4.64
CA PRO A 158 17.16 16.32 -6.07
C PRO A 158 15.89 16.23 -6.95
N PRO A 159 15.84 16.82 -8.15
CA PRO A 159 14.62 16.80 -8.97
C PRO A 159 14.16 15.41 -9.38
N ARG A 160 12.88 15.14 -9.11
CA ARG A 160 12.21 13.86 -9.35
C ARG A 160 12.40 13.29 -10.75
N ALA A 161 12.30 14.13 -11.78
CA ALA A 161 12.44 13.73 -13.19
C ALA A 161 13.79 13.07 -13.52
N LYS A 162 14.81 13.29 -12.67
CA LYS A 162 16.18 12.82 -12.87
C LYS A 162 16.65 11.82 -11.82
N ARG A 163 15.73 11.29 -11.01
CA ARG A 163 16.05 10.29 -9.99
C ARG A 163 16.00 8.88 -10.57
N VAL A 164 16.94 8.06 -10.11
CA VAL A 164 17.00 6.60 -10.28
C VAL A 164 17.37 6.00 -8.92
N ALA A 165 17.22 4.67 -8.78
CA ALA A 165 17.57 3.96 -7.54
C ALA A 165 18.94 4.43 -6.98
N PRO A 166 19.02 4.73 -5.67
CA PRO A 166 18.01 4.49 -4.63
C PRO A 166 16.92 5.57 -4.51
N ASP A 167 17.01 6.67 -5.25
CA ASP A 167 16.03 7.76 -5.18
C ASP A 167 14.92 7.52 -6.22
N PHE A 168 13.69 7.28 -5.80
CA PHE A 168 12.61 6.99 -6.75
C PHE A 168 11.97 8.29 -7.27
N PHE A 169 11.75 8.34 -8.58
CA PHE A 169 11.23 9.51 -9.29
C PHE A 169 9.83 9.94 -8.83
N PHE A 170 9.00 9.02 -8.32
CA PHE A 170 7.66 9.34 -7.85
C PHE A 170 7.61 9.76 -6.38
N GLN A 171 8.72 9.63 -5.64
CA GLN A 171 8.82 10.05 -4.24
C GLN A 171 9.31 11.49 -4.15
N ASN A 172 8.86 12.24 -3.15
CA ASN A 172 9.42 13.55 -2.84
C ASN A 172 10.68 13.42 -1.99
N GLN A 173 10.61 12.55 -0.99
CA GLN A 173 11.69 12.28 -0.08
C GLN A 173 12.82 11.49 -0.75
N VAL A 174 14.01 11.57 -0.16
CA VAL A 174 15.15 10.69 -0.38
C VAL A 174 15.59 10.09 0.96
N TYR A 175 16.24 8.94 0.92
CA TYR A 175 16.72 8.25 2.13
C TYR A 175 18.24 8.31 2.18
N ARG A 176 18.81 8.63 3.35
CA ARG A 176 20.27 8.67 3.52
C ARG A 176 20.68 8.07 4.88
N PRO A 177 21.75 7.27 4.92
CA PRO A 177 22.37 6.87 6.17
C PRO A 177 23.21 8.01 6.77
N ASP A 178 23.52 7.93 8.06
CA ASP A 178 24.50 8.82 8.71
C ASP A 178 25.80 8.88 7.91
N GLY A 179 26.28 10.10 7.66
CA GLY A 179 27.45 10.38 6.82
C GLY A 179 27.19 10.37 5.31
N GLY A 180 25.98 10.00 4.87
CA GLY A 180 25.56 10.06 3.47
C GLY A 180 25.46 11.49 2.93
N THR A 181 25.30 11.63 1.61
CA THR A 181 25.32 12.95 0.95
C THR A 181 24.09 13.19 0.08
N VAL A 182 23.70 14.46 -0.04
CA VAL A 182 22.72 14.95 -1.02
C VAL A 182 23.37 16.05 -1.86
N VAL A 183 23.13 16.03 -3.17
CA VAL A 183 23.68 17.04 -4.09
C VAL A 183 22.67 18.16 -4.25
N LEU A 184 23.04 19.37 -3.81
CA LEU A 184 22.18 20.56 -3.82
C LEU A 184 22.93 21.74 -4.46
N PRO A 185 22.25 22.62 -5.22
CA PRO A 185 22.87 23.85 -5.68
C PRO A 185 23.06 24.81 -4.50
N PRO A 186 24.00 25.76 -4.57
CA PRO A 186 24.11 26.82 -3.58
C PRO A 186 22.80 27.60 -3.47
N GLY A 187 22.34 27.86 -2.24
CA GLY A 187 21.05 28.51 -2.03
C GLY A 187 20.40 28.21 -0.68
N GLU A 188 19.16 28.66 -0.51
CA GLU A 188 18.35 28.43 0.69
C GLU A 188 17.26 27.39 0.40
N PHE A 189 17.10 26.45 1.32
CA PHE A 189 16.10 25.40 1.24
C PHE A 189 15.35 25.26 2.55
N THR A 190 14.14 24.74 2.44
CA THR A 190 13.40 24.14 3.55
C THR A 190 13.67 22.65 3.50
N MET A 191 14.31 22.11 4.54
CA MET A 191 14.53 20.68 4.72
C MET A 191 13.48 20.13 5.69
N GLU A 192 12.73 19.15 5.25
CA GLU A 192 11.90 18.30 6.10
C GLU A 192 12.63 16.98 6.36
N TYR A 193 12.63 16.49 7.59
CA TYR A 193 13.31 15.23 7.96
C TYR A 193 12.56 14.43 9.03
N GLY A 194 12.76 13.11 9.02
CA GLY A 194 12.15 12.15 9.96
C GLY A 194 12.60 10.71 9.72
N ARG A 195 11.86 9.73 10.25
CA ARG A 195 12.13 8.28 10.04
C ARG A 195 10.86 7.42 10.22
N GLY A 196 9.94 7.47 9.27
CA GLY A 196 8.64 6.81 9.39
C GLY A 196 7.66 7.50 10.35
N PRO A 197 6.48 6.90 10.57
CA PRO A 197 5.38 7.50 11.34
C PRO A 197 5.62 7.55 12.86
N GLU A 198 6.50 6.71 13.42
CA GLU A 198 6.84 6.71 14.86
C GLU A 198 7.81 7.85 15.24
N TYR A 199 8.30 8.59 14.25
CA TYR A 199 9.16 9.76 14.40
C TYR A 199 8.45 11.03 13.93
N ARG A 200 8.71 12.14 14.64
CA ARG A 200 8.21 13.46 14.26
C ARG A 200 8.86 13.90 12.96
N LEU A 201 8.03 14.43 12.06
CA LEU A 201 8.48 15.08 10.85
C LEU A 201 8.83 16.54 11.18
N LYS A 202 10.11 16.88 11.12
CA LYS A 202 10.63 18.19 11.53
C LYS A 202 11.07 19.00 10.32
N THR A 203 10.98 20.31 10.44
CA THR A 203 11.34 21.25 9.37
C THR A 203 12.45 22.19 9.83
N GLN A 204 13.44 22.42 8.97
CA GLN A 204 14.58 23.30 9.21
C GLN A 204 14.91 24.10 7.95
N LYS A 205 15.22 25.39 8.11
CA LYS A 205 15.82 26.18 7.02
C LYS A 205 17.31 25.86 6.94
N VAL A 206 17.79 25.57 5.74
CA VAL A 206 19.19 25.22 5.49
C VAL A 206 19.75 26.10 4.37
N LYS A 207 20.99 26.55 4.54
CA LYS A 207 21.71 27.35 3.55
C LYS A 207 22.91 26.57 3.05
N VAL A 208 22.95 26.31 1.76
CA VAL A 208 24.05 25.63 1.08
C VAL A 208 25.00 26.69 0.55
N PRO A 209 26.28 26.73 1.01
CA PRO A 209 27.25 27.73 0.57
C PRO A 209 27.65 27.52 -0.89
N ALA A 210 28.18 28.54 -1.55
CA ALA A 210 28.70 28.42 -2.91
C ALA A 210 30.07 27.72 -2.96
N ASP A 211 30.86 27.85 -1.89
CA ASP A 211 32.21 27.34 -1.76
C ASP A 211 32.39 26.65 -0.39
N GLY A 212 33.31 25.67 -0.33
CA GLY A 212 33.65 24.93 0.90
C GLY A 212 32.80 23.68 1.13
N GLU A 213 33.08 22.98 2.24
CA GLU A 213 32.33 21.79 2.64
C GLU A 213 30.97 22.18 3.24
N ALA A 214 29.91 21.46 2.86
CA ALA A 214 28.59 21.63 3.43
C ALA A 214 28.22 20.40 4.26
N LYS A 215 27.80 20.63 5.51
CA LYS A 215 27.33 19.59 6.41
C LYS A 215 26.05 20.05 7.11
N ILE A 216 25.07 19.15 7.20
CA ILE A 216 23.84 19.34 7.97
C ILE A 216 23.76 18.22 8.99
N ASP A 217 23.69 18.55 10.27
CA ASP A 217 23.47 17.58 11.34
C ASP A 217 21.99 17.63 11.79
N VAL A 218 21.37 16.46 11.91
CA VAL A 218 20.00 16.29 12.41
C VAL A 218 19.94 15.24 13.51
N THR A 219 19.02 15.46 14.44
CA THR A 219 18.64 14.46 15.45
C THR A 219 17.18 14.11 15.23
N LEU A 220 16.92 12.82 14.97
CA LEU A 220 15.58 12.28 14.81
C LEU A 220 14.87 12.28 16.17
N GLU A 221 13.58 12.60 16.16
CA GLU A 221 12.78 12.72 17.37
C GLU A 221 11.64 11.72 17.34
N ARG A 222 11.73 10.69 18.17
CA ARG A 222 10.72 9.64 18.29
C ARG A 222 9.64 10.05 19.29
N TRP A 223 8.36 9.84 18.94
CA TRP A 223 7.25 10.11 19.86
C TRP A 223 6.73 8.85 20.56
N VAL A 224 6.92 7.67 19.96
CA VAL A 224 6.59 6.36 20.55
C VAL A 224 7.60 5.30 20.12
N ASP A 225 7.95 4.39 21.04
CA ASP A 225 8.81 3.25 20.75
C ASP A 225 8.10 1.93 21.09
N PRO A 226 7.41 1.29 20.12
CA PRO A 226 6.75 0.01 20.34
C PRO A 226 7.71 -1.12 20.76
N THR A 227 9.02 -1.01 20.45
CA THR A 227 10.02 -2.01 20.86
C THR A 227 10.25 -2.00 22.37
N GLN A 228 9.90 -0.90 23.07
CA GLN A 228 9.88 -0.86 24.52
C GLN A 228 8.88 -1.85 25.13
N PHE A 229 7.87 -2.24 24.35
CA PHE A 229 6.83 -3.21 24.70
C PHE A 229 6.99 -4.54 23.94
N GLY A 230 8.13 -4.76 23.27
CA GLY A 230 8.45 -5.99 22.54
C GLY A 230 7.78 -6.15 21.17
N TRP A 231 7.20 -5.06 20.65
CA TRP A 231 6.59 -5.04 19.33
C TRP A 231 7.59 -4.62 18.26
N TYR A 232 7.66 -5.40 17.18
CA TYR A 232 8.53 -5.14 16.03
C TYR A 232 7.70 -5.00 14.75
N SER A 233 7.84 -3.84 14.08
CA SER A 233 7.05 -3.48 12.91
C SER A 233 7.49 -4.23 11.66
N GLY A 234 6.58 -4.49 10.74
CA GLY A 234 6.94 -4.94 9.42
C GLY A 234 5.92 -4.59 8.37
N ASP A 235 6.42 -4.60 7.14
CA ASP A 235 5.66 -4.54 5.90
C ASP A 235 6.10 -5.72 5.05
N HIS A 236 5.22 -6.71 4.93
CA HIS A 236 5.54 -7.96 4.26
C HIS A 236 5.18 -7.95 2.77
N HIS A 237 4.71 -6.82 2.21
CA HIS A 237 4.33 -6.72 0.81
C HIS A 237 4.97 -5.49 0.15
N ILE A 238 6.21 -5.68 -0.31
CA ILE A 238 7.00 -4.67 -1.00
C ILE A 238 7.45 -5.24 -2.35
N HIS A 239 7.33 -4.46 -3.41
CA HIS A 239 7.92 -4.77 -4.71
C HIS A 239 9.06 -3.81 -5.01
N ALA A 240 10.27 -4.38 -5.14
CA ALA A 240 11.44 -3.61 -5.54
C ALA A 240 11.31 -3.08 -6.99
N ALA A 241 10.63 -3.82 -7.88
CA ALA A 241 10.47 -3.46 -9.29
C ALA A 241 9.12 -3.92 -9.88
N GLY A 242 8.71 -3.36 -11.03
CA GLY A 242 7.63 -3.90 -11.89
C GLY A 242 6.31 -3.12 -11.96
N CYS A 243 5.81 -2.49 -10.88
CA CYS A 243 4.45 -1.89 -10.88
C CYS A 243 4.42 -0.43 -11.35
N ALA A 244 5.30 0.39 -10.77
CA ALA A 244 5.55 1.78 -11.17
C ALA A 244 7.00 1.96 -11.67
N HIS A 245 7.81 0.89 -11.55
CA HIS A 245 9.22 0.89 -11.86
C HIS A 245 9.44 0.40 -13.29
N TYR A 246 9.89 1.35 -14.08
CA TYR A 246 10.45 1.35 -15.42
C TYR A 246 10.70 -0.03 -16.09
N THR A 247 10.19 -0.18 -17.31
CA THR A 247 10.41 -1.37 -18.15
C THR A 247 11.81 -1.47 -18.76
N SER A 248 12.74 -0.52 -18.49
CA SER A 248 14.23 -0.63 -18.54
C SER A 248 14.85 0.76 -18.84
N PRO A 249 15.55 1.39 -17.87
CA PRO A 249 16.97 1.08 -17.51
C PRO A 249 17.20 0.50 -16.10
N THR A 250 16.14 0.30 -15.32
CA THR A 250 16.16 -0.01 -13.87
C THR A 250 15.67 -1.42 -13.55
N GLU A 251 15.94 -2.39 -14.42
CA GLU A 251 15.68 -3.78 -14.07
C GLU A 251 16.29 -4.11 -12.69
N GLY A 252 17.38 -3.43 -12.28
CA GLY A 252 18.00 -3.51 -10.95
C GLY A 252 17.68 -2.39 -9.96
N VAL A 253 16.49 -2.41 -9.34
CA VAL A 253 16.39 -1.98 -7.93
C VAL A 253 16.93 -3.13 -7.10
N TYR A 254 18.04 -2.87 -6.40
CA TYR A 254 18.78 -3.90 -5.68
C TYR A 254 18.36 -3.98 -4.21
N PRO A 255 18.72 -5.07 -3.51
CA PRO A 255 18.46 -5.20 -2.08
C PRO A 255 18.97 -4.02 -1.24
N GLU A 256 20.11 -3.42 -1.59
CA GLU A 256 20.69 -2.27 -0.89
C GLU A 256 19.78 -1.03 -0.97
N ASP A 257 19.12 -0.81 -2.11
CA ASP A 257 18.20 0.31 -2.32
C ASP A 257 16.96 0.13 -1.44
N MET A 258 16.35 -1.07 -1.47
CA MET A 258 15.17 -1.34 -0.67
C MET A 258 15.48 -1.37 0.82
N PHE A 259 16.66 -1.87 1.22
CA PHE A 259 17.07 -1.84 2.61
C PHE A 259 17.19 -0.42 3.15
N LEU A 260 17.69 0.50 2.32
CA LEU A 260 17.74 1.92 2.66
C LEU A 260 16.34 2.51 2.92
N HIS A 261 15.35 2.15 2.11
CA HIS A 261 13.95 2.59 2.31
C HIS A 261 13.33 1.98 3.57
N VAL A 262 13.51 0.68 3.81
CA VAL A 262 13.05 -0.02 5.01
C VAL A 262 13.61 0.65 6.27
N LYS A 263 14.92 0.95 6.30
CA LYS A 263 15.56 1.61 7.44
C LYS A 263 15.11 3.07 7.61
N GLY A 264 14.96 3.79 6.49
CA GLY A 264 14.57 5.20 6.45
C GLY A 264 13.11 5.45 6.81
N GLU A 265 12.25 4.45 6.67
CA GLU A 265 10.87 4.46 7.18
C GLU A 265 10.75 3.77 8.56
N GLY A 266 11.86 3.41 9.21
CA GLY A 266 11.85 2.90 10.57
C GLY A 266 11.19 1.52 10.74
N LEU A 267 11.11 0.73 9.67
CA LEU A 267 10.60 -0.64 9.73
C LEU A 267 11.63 -1.58 10.37
N ASN A 268 11.15 -2.56 11.14
CA ASN A 268 12.01 -3.64 11.62
C ASN A 268 12.11 -4.80 10.62
N VAL A 269 11.07 -5.07 9.84
CA VAL A 269 11.04 -6.12 8.81
C VAL A 269 10.45 -5.54 7.52
N GLY A 270 11.19 -5.66 6.40
CA GLY A 270 10.67 -5.44 5.06
C GLY A 270 10.76 -6.73 4.25
N CYS A 271 9.65 -7.18 3.68
CA CYS A 271 9.66 -8.34 2.77
C CYS A 271 9.40 -7.90 1.33
N CYS A 272 10.41 -8.05 0.49
CA CYS A 272 10.30 -7.85 -0.95
C CYS A 272 9.69 -9.10 -1.61
N LEU A 273 8.44 -8.99 -2.06
CA LEU A 273 7.74 -10.06 -2.75
C LEU A 273 8.08 -10.06 -4.24
N THR A 274 8.74 -11.13 -4.67
CA THR A 274 9.08 -11.39 -6.07
C THR A 274 7.81 -11.80 -6.81
N TRP A 275 7.56 -11.22 -7.99
CA TRP A 275 6.27 -11.34 -8.68
C TRP A 275 6.41 -11.22 -10.21
N GLY A 276 5.31 -11.40 -10.96
CA GLY A 276 5.30 -11.66 -12.39
C GLY A 276 6.17 -10.76 -13.30
N PRO A 277 6.02 -9.42 -13.32
CA PRO A 277 6.71 -8.55 -14.30
C PRO A 277 8.24 -8.54 -14.24
N CYS A 278 8.85 -8.90 -13.11
CA CYS A 278 10.31 -8.89 -12.93
C CYS A 278 10.83 -10.16 -12.22
N PHE A 279 10.05 -11.24 -12.26
CA PHE A 279 10.26 -12.46 -11.50
C PHE A 279 11.68 -13.01 -11.68
N GLU A 280 12.11 -13.19 -12.93
CA GLU A 280 13.38 -13.81 -13.28
C GLU A 280 14.60 -13.02 -12.78
N PHE A 281 14.51 -11.69 -12.77
CA PHE A 281 15.58 -10.84 -12.27
C PHE A 281 15.57 -10.77 -10.73
N GLN A 282 14.43 -10.45 -10.12
CA GLN A 282 14.33 -10.23 -8.67
C GLN A 282 14.53 -11.51 -7.86
N ARG A 283 14.18 -12.69 -8.40
CA ARG A 283 14.46 -13.98 -7.74
C ARG A 283 15.95 -14.25 -7.52
N THR A 284 16.84 -13.56 -8.22
CA THR A 284 18.29 -13.69 -8.01
C THR A 284 18.75 -13.13 -6.67
N PHE A 285 17.91 -12.33 -6.00
CA PHE A 285 18.14 -11.78 -4.65
C PHE A 285 17.56 -12.65 -3.53
N PHE A 286 16.87 -13.73 -3.88
CA PHE A 286 16.30 -14.65 -2.91
C PHE A 286 17.39 -15.42 -2.17
N GLU A 287 17.25 -15.47 -0.86
CA GLU A 287 17.97 -16.36 0.03
C GLU A 287 16.93 -17.19 0.83
N PRO A 288 17.22 -18.46 1.18
CA PRO A 288 16.32 -19.26 2.03
C PRO A 288 16.10 -18.66 3.42
N GLY A 289 17.04 -17.82 3.89
CA GLY A 289 16.91 -17.01 5.11
C GLY A 289 16.74 -15.51 4.78
N PRO A 290 16.83 -14.63 5.78
CA PRO A 290 16.96 -13.19 5.54
C PRO A 290 18.13 -12.88 4.59
N ASN A 291 17.97 -11.84 3.77
CA ASN A 291 19.03 -11.36 2.88
C ASN A 291 20.26 -10.95 3.69
N LYS A 292 21.45 -11.20 3.15
CA LYS A 292 22.76 -10.91 3.79
C LYS A 292 22.97 -9.47 4.28
N LEU A 293 22.21 -8.50 3.77
CA LEU A 293 22.27 -7.10 4.21
C LEU A 293 21.58 -6.85 5.58
N THR A 294 20.78 -7.80 6.05
CA THR A 294 20.04 -7.70 7.30
C THR A 294 20.92 -7.33 8.48
N GLU A 295 20.44 -6.39 9.29
CA GLU A 295 21.00 -5.98 10.57
C GLU A 295 20.14 -6.54 11.73
N PRO A 296 20.64 -6.60 12.98
CA PRO A 296 19.92 -7.23 14.09
C PRO A 296 18.48 -6.76 14.29
N PHE A 297 18.16 -5.49 14.00
CA PHE A 297 16.83 -4.91 14.18
C PHE A 297 16.21 -4.34 12.90
N ALA A 298 16.80 -4.63 11.74
CA ALA A 298 16.30 -4.26 10.43
C ALA A 298 16.54 -5.43 9.48
N VAL A 299 15.47 -6.16 9.17
CA VAL A 299 15.49 -7.40 8.38
C VAL A 299 14.97 -7.10 6.98
N LEU A 300 15.71 -7.55 5.97
CA LEU A 300 15.23 -7.61 4.60
C LEU A 300 15.07 -9.08 4.20
N LYS A 301 13.88 -9.46 3.72
CA LYS A 301 13.63 -10.78 3.14
C LYS A 301 13.11 -10.64 1.73
N TYR A 302 13.44 -11.59 0.88
CA TYR A 302 12.75 -11.78 -0.40
C TYR A 302 11.90 -13.04 -0.30
N ASP A 303 10.61 -12.95 -0.63
CA ASP A 303 9.70 -14.09 -0.78
C ASP A 303 8.84 -13.89 -2.05
N ILE A 304 7.62 -14.45 -2.15
CA ILE A 304 6.79 -14.40 -3.35
C ILE A 304 5.42 -13.78 -3.08
N GLU A 305 4.98 -12.93 -4.00
CA GLU A 305 3.55 -12.67 -4.24
C GLU A 305 3.15 -13.43 -5.49
N VAL A 306 2.13 -14.28 -5.41
CA VAL A 306 1.62 -14.99 -6.58
C VAL A 306 0.66 -14.08 -7.35
N SER A 307 1.26 -13.14 -8.07
CA SER A 307 0.63 -12.15 -8.96
C SER A 307 1.28 -12.21 -10.34
N GLY A 308 0.47 -12.32 -11.41
CA GLY A 308 0.97 -12.60 -12.76
C GLY A 308 1.38 -14.07 -13.00
N PHE A 309 0.99 -14.98 -12.10
CA PHE A 309 1.13 -16.45 -12.23
C PHE A 309 -0.22 -17.10 -12.52
N GLY A 310 -0.24 -18.43 -12.65
CA GLY A 310 -1.45 -19.18 -12.97
C GLY A 310 -2.66 -18.89 -12.06
N SER A 311 -2.45 -18.82 -10.75
CA SER A 311 -3.57 -18.74 -9.78
C SER A 311 -4.10 -17.34 -9.52
N GLN A 312 -3.57 -16.31 -10.17
CA GLN A 312 -3.90 -14.89 -9.89
C GLN A 312 -5.40 -14.58 -9.97
N ALA A 313 -6.14 -15.29 -10.84
CA ALA A 313 -7.58 -15.08 -11.01
C ALA A 313 -8.40 -15.48 -9.77
N LEU A 314 -7.83 -16.30 -8.89
CA LEU A 314 -8.43 -16.77 -7.64
C LEU A 314 -7.85 -16.04 -6.42
N GLY A 315 -7.11 -14.96 -6.66
CA GLY A 315 -6.54 -14.10 -5.65
C GLY A 315 -5.01 -14.06 -5.70
N HIS A 316 -4.46 -12.91 -5.36
CA HIS A 316 -3.04 -12.74 -5.14
C HIS A 316 -2.71 -13.16 -3.71
N VAL A 317 -1.63 -13.93 -3.57
CA VAL A 317 -1.26 -14.51 -2.28
C VAL A 317 0.18 -14.18 -1.92
N CYS A 318 0.36 -13.72 -0.69
CA CYS A 318 1.66 -13.55 -0.05
C CYS A 318 2.13 -14.91 0.48
N LEU A 319 3.28 -15.37 0.03
CA LEU A 319 3.94 -16.57 0.51
C LEU A 319 5.18 -16.12 1.27
N LEU A 320 5.25 -16.33 2.58
CA LEU A 320 6.32 -15.84 3.44
C LEU A 320 7.18 -16.98 3.99
N ASN A 321 8.45 -16.68 4.30
CA ASN A 321 9.41 -17.62 4.89
C ASN A 321 9.65 -18.85 4.00
N LEU A 322 9.74 -18.63 2.68
CA LEU A 322 10.05 -19.68 1.72
C LEU A 322 11.51 -20.12 1.83
N ARG A 323 11.75 -21.41 1.56
CA ARG A 323 13.09 -21.99 1.43
C ARG A 323 13.50 -22.17 -0.02
N ASP A 324 12.53 -22.32 -0.91
CA ASP A 324 12.68 -22.35 -2.36
C ASP A 324 11.51 -21.59 -3.01
N GLN A 325 11.84 -20.79 -4.02
CA GLN A 325 10.88 -20.05 -4.84
C GLN A 325 10.46 -20.80 -6.12
N THR A 326 11.02 -22.00 -6.36
CA THR A 326 10.79 -22.77 -7.57
C THR A 326 9.65 -23.75 -7.36
N TYR A 327 8.45 -23.37 -7.79
CA TYR A 327 7.31 -24.28 -7.74
C TYR A 327 7.59 -25.55 -8.60
N PRO A 328 7.21 -26.76 -8.14
CA PRO A 328 7.43 -27.99 -8.89
C PRO A 328 6.89 -27.93 -10.33
N GLY A 329 7.75 -28.29 -11.30
CA GLY A 329 7.39 -28.24 -12.72
C GLY A 329 7.42 -26.85 -13.36
N SER A 330 7.74 -25.79 -12.60
CA SER A 330 7.85 -24.43 -13.15
C SER A 330 9.15 -24.17 -13.92
N GLU A 331 10.16 -25.01 -13.72
CA GLU A 331 11.51 -24.83 -14.26
C GLU A 331 12.12 -23.46 -13.90
N GLY A 332 11.65 -22.88 -12.80
CA GLY A 332 12.08 -21.55 -12.35
C GLY A 332 11.48 -20.39 -13.16
N THR A 333 10.48 -20.64 -14.00
CA THR A 333 9.78 -19.61 -14.77
C THR A 333 8.45 -19.23 -14.11
N LYS A 334 7.95 -18.03 -14.40
CA LYS A 334 6.62 -17.60 -13.94
C LYS A 334 5.46 -18.20 -14.77
N THR A 335 5.73 -18.67 -15.99
CA THR A 335 4.69 -19.03 -16.97
C THR A 335 4.39 -20.52 -17.06
N LYS A 336 5.26 -21.38 -16.51
CA LYS A 336 5.13 -22.83 -16.58
C LYS A 336 4.84 -23.44 -15.21
N GLY A 337 4.08 -24.53 -15.18
CA GLY A 337 3.94 -25.40 -13.99
C GLY A 337 3.11 -24.87 -12.83
N TRP A 338 2.87 -23.55 -12.74
CA TRP A 338 2.06 -22.96 -11.66
C TRP A 338 0.58 -23.37 -11.76
N PRO A 339 -0.05 -23.77 -10.64
CA PRO A 339 -1.49 -24.03 -10.55
C PRO A 339 -2.31 -22.80 -10.91
N THR A 340 -3.54 -23.01 -11.36
CA THR A 340 -4.50 -21.96 -11.74
C THR A 340 -5.50 -21.58 -10.65
N TRP A 341 -5.27 -22.04 -9.42
CA TRP A 341 -6.04 -21.73 -8.21
C TRP A 341 -5.11 -21.77 -6.99
N THR A 342 -5.47 -21.11 -5.90
CA THR A 342 -4.50 -20.73 -4.85
C THR A 342 -4.18 -21.86 -3.87
N THR A 343 -5.14 -22.74 -3.58
CA THR A 343 -5.00 -23.79 -2.55
C THR A 343 -3.74 -24.66 -2.73
N PRO A 344 -3.40 -25.18 -3.93
CA PRO A 344 -2.18 -25.99 -4.10
C PRO A 344 -0.88 -25.22 -3.83
N VAL A 345 -0.83 -23.94 -4.23
CA VAL A 345 0.35 -23.09 -4.02
C VAL A 345 0.55 -22.76 -2.53
N MET A 346 -0.55 -22.54 -1.81
CA MET A 346 -0.51 -22.37 -0.36
C MET A 346 -0.06 -23.65 0.35
N LYS A 347 -0.57 -24.83 -0.05
CA LYS A 347 -0.10 -26.13 0.49
C LYS A 347 1.40 -26.33 0.25
N TRP A 348 1.90 -26.01 -0.94
CA TRP A 348 3.33 -26.07 -1.25
C TRP A 348 4.16 -25.17 -0.32
N THR A 349 3.67 -23.97 0.00
CA THR A 349 4.31 -23.07 0.96
C THR A 349 4.33 -23.69 2.37
N LYS A 350 3.22 -24.30 2.80
CA LYS A 350 3.15 -25.00 4.09
C LYS A 350 4.13 -26.15 4.22
N LEU A 351 4.37 -26.91 3.14
CA LEU A 351 5.36 -27.99 3.14
C LEU A 351 6.80 -27.51 3.39
N GLN A 352 7.08 -26.22 3.18
CA GLN A 352 8.38 -25.61 3.47
C GLN A 352 8.47 -25.00 4.87
N GLY A 353 7.39 -25.04 5.67
CA GLY A 353 7.28 -24.29 6.92
C GLY A 353 7.02 -22.79 6.70
N GLY A 354 6.53 -22.41 5.52
CA GLY A 354 6.15 -21.04 5.19
C GLY A 354 4.75 -20.65 5.68
N PHE A 355 4.44 -19.37 5.53
CA PHE A 355 3.16 -18.76 5.93
C PHE A 355 2.47 -18.15 4.73
N THR A 356 1.15 -18.11 4.76
CA THR A 356 0.32 -17.79 3.60
C THR A 356 -0.79 -16.82 3.95
N GLY A 357 -1.06 -15.88 3.04
CA GLY A 357 -2.19 -14.97 3.17
C GLY A 357 -2.54 -14.33 1.84
N TYR A 358 -3.67 -13.64 1.80
CA TYR A 358 -4.12 -12.89 0.61
C TYR A 358 -3.71 -11.44 0.70
N ALA A 359 -3.22 -10.90 -0.41
CA ALA A 359 -2.86 -9.50 -0.57
C ALA A 359 -4.06 -8.61 -0.93
N HIS A 360 -3.94 -7.29 -0.73
CA HIS A 360 -4.89 -6.23 -1.12
C HIS A 360 -6.36 -6.66 -1.03
N SER A 361 -6.70 -7.19 0.14
CA SER A 361 -7.78 -8.16 0.30
C SER A 361 -9.14 -7.68 -0.20
N ALA A 362 -9.46 -6.39 -0.07
CA ALA A 362 -10.73 -5.86 -0.53
C ALA A 362 -10.91 -5.87 -2.05
N ASN A 363 -9.86 -6.06 -2.86
CA ASN A 363 -9.99 -6.03 -4.31
C ASN A 363 -10.88 -7.19 -4.81
N GLY A 364 -12.06 -6.84 -5.33
CA GLY A 364 -13.11 -7.79 -5.73
C GLY A 364 -14.07 -8.20 -4.62
N LEU A 365 -13.93 -7.63 -3.41
CA LEU A 365 -14.86 -7.77 -2.30
C LEU A 365 -15.88 -6.62 -2.22
N GLN A 366 -15.91 -5.74 -3.21
CA GLN A 366 -16.91 -4.67 -3.29
C GLN A 366 -18.30 -5.25 -3.54
N VAL A 367 -19.30 -4.64 -2.91
CA VAL A 367 -20.71 -4.92 -3.19
C VAL A 367 -21.16 -4.01 -4.32
N ASN A 368 -21.56 -4.58 -5.45
CA ASN A 368 -22.34 -3.84 -6.45
C ASN A 368 -23.82 -3.99 -6.10
N GLN A 369 -24.41 -2.95 -5.52
CA GLN A 369 -25.75 -3.02 -4.94
C GLN A 369 -26.82 -3.51 -5.93
N THR A 370 -26.73 -3.11 -7.20
CA THR A 370 -27.71 -3.50 -8.23
C THR A 370 -27.49 -4.94 -8.68
N ALA A 371 -26.24 -5.35 -8.90
CA ALA A 371 -25.93 -6.72 -9.30
C ALA A 371 -26.27 -7.70 -8.18
N ALA A 372 -25.90 -7.38 -6.94
CA ALA A 372 -26.19 -8.19 -5.76
C ALA A 372 -27.71 -8.33 -5.51
N ALA A 373 -28.47 -7.24 -5.59
CA ALA A 373 -29.93 -7.29 -5.45
C ALA A 373 -30.58 -8.14 -6.56
N LYS A 374 -30.14 -8.01 -7.82
CA LYS A 374 -30.64 -8.83 -8.93
C LYS A 374 -30.32 -10.32 -8.75
N ARG A 375 -29.10 -10.67 -8.31
CA ARG A 375 -28.74 -12.06 -8.02
C ARG A 375 -29.62 -12.65 -6.94
N LEU A 376 -29.84 -11.90 -5.86
CA LEU A 376 -30.63 -12.37 -4.73
C LEU A 376 -32.11 -12.49 -5.09
N MET A 377 -32.68 -11.52 -5.82
CA MET A 377 -34.03 -11.60 -6.37
C MET A 377 -34.19 -12.85 -7.24
N ALA A 378 -33.28 -13.07 -8.21
CA ALA A 378 -33.33 -14.24 -9.09
C ALA A 378 -33.17 -15.59 -8.35
N ALA A 379 -32.59 -15.59 -7.16
CA ALA A 379 -32.42 -16.79 -6.35
C ALA A 379 -33.64 -17.08 -5.46
N LEU A 380 -34.43 -16.06 -5.08
CA LEU A 380 -35.48 -16.19 -4.07
C LEU A 380 -36.90 -16.02 -4.62
N ASP A 381 -37.09 -15.17 -5.65
CA ASP A 381 -38.37 -14.94 -6.33
C ASP A 381 -38.76 -16.21 -7.09
N SER A 382 -39.50 -17.07 -6.40
CA SER A 382 -39.85 -18.40 -6.90
C SER A 382 -41.09 -18.37 -7.78
N ASN A 383 -41.95 -17.36 -7.58
CA ASN A 383 -43.21 -17.21 -8.31
C ASN A 383 -43.09 -16.28 -9.54
N GLY A 384 -42.00 -15.52 -9.67
CA GLY A 384 -41.69 -14.64 -10.79
C GLY A 384 -42.46 -13.32 -10.79
N ASP A 385 -42.97 -12.86 -9.65
CA ASP A 385 -43.77 -11.64 -9.54
C ASP A 385 -42.92 -10.35 -9.40
N GLY A 386 -41.60 -10.50 -9.31
CA GLY A 386 -40.64 -9.39 -9.29
C GLY A 386 -40.42 -8.77 -7.91
N LYS A 387 -40.94 -9.38 -6.86
CA LYS A 387 -40.78 -8.97 -5.45
C LYS A 387 -40.58 -10.21 -4.57
N LEU A 388 -40.17 -10.01 -3.32
CA LEU A 388 -40.00 -11.11 -2.37
C LEU A 388 -41.06 -11.04 -1.29
N SER A 389 -41.86 -12.10 -1.17
CA SER A 389 -42.68 -12.33 0.02
C SER A 389 -41.82 -12.69 1.25
N PRO A 390 -42.35 -12.61 2.49
CA PRO A 390 -41.64 -13.05 3.68
C PRO A 390 -41.13 -14.51 3.59
N ASP A 391 -41.93 -15.41 3.01
CA ASP A 391 -41.58 -16.82 2.86
C ASP A 391 -40.45 -17.05 1.84
N GLU A 392 -40.38 -16.24 0.78
CA GLU A 392 -39.28 -16.28 -0.18
C GLU A 392 -38.01 -15.69 0.41
N ALA A 393 -38.13 -14.52 1.06
CA ALA A 393 -37.02 -13.87 1.75
C ALA A 393 -36.38 -14.76 2.83
N ALA A 394 -37.19 -15.52 3.59
CA ALA A 394 -36.72 -16.40 4.64
C ALA A 394 -35.85 -17.58 4.15
N LYS A 395 -35.86 -17.90 2.84
CA LYS A 395 -35.02 -18.96 2.26
C LYS A 395 -33.59 -18.49 1.97
N GLY A 396 -33.33 -17.19 1.97
CA GLY A 396 -32.05 -16.60 1.63
C GLY A 396 -31.43 -15.76 2.73
N LEU A 397 -30.23 -15.26 2.46
CA LEU A 397 -29.51 -14.35 3.35
C LEU A 397 -29.70 -12.92 2.86
N LEU A 398 -30.62 -12.18 3.49
CA LEU A 398 -30.81 -10.76 3.20
C LEU A 398 -29.69 -9.90 3.84
N PRO A 399 -29.28 -8.77 3.22
CA PRO A 399 -28.33 -7.84 3.83
C PRO A 399 -28.82 -7.23 5.16
N HIS A 400 -30.14 -7.04 5.27
CA HIS A 400 -30.84 -6.59 6.48
C HIS A 400 -32.10 -7.44 6.70
N PRO A 401 -32.63 -7.50 7.94
CA PRO A 401 -33.94 -8.10 8.22
C PRO A 401 -35.04 -7.61 7.28
N PHE A 402 -36.06 -8.45 7.07
CA PHE A 402 -37.16 -8.18 6.14
C PHE A 402 -37.83 -6.84 6.42
N GLU A 403 -38.18 -6.60 7.68
CA GLU A 403 -38.89 -5.40 8.15
C GLU A 403 -38.04 -4.12 8.06
N LYS A 404 -36.72 -4.26 7.93
CA LYS A 404 -35.82 -3.12 7.68
C LYS A 404 -35.60 -2.87 6.20
N THR A 405 -35.90 -3.86 5.36
CA THR A 405 -35.73 -3.79 3.91
C THR A 405 -37.03 -3.34 3.25
N ASP A 406 -38.18 -3.82 3.71
CA ASP A 406 -39.51 -3.32 3.35
C ASP A 406 -39.71 -1.93 3.98
N THR A 407 -39.43 -0.90 3.19
CA THR A 407 -39.41 0.50 3.64
C THR A 407 -40.72 1.23 3.39
N ASP A 408 -41.55 0.76 2.45
CA ASP A 408 -42.88 1.32 2.21
C ASP A 408 -44.00 0.58 2.97
N GLY A 409 -43.69 -0.58 3.55
CA GLY A 409 -44.58 -1.35 4.41
C GLY A 409 -45.65 -2.10 3.65
N ASP A 410 -45.45 -2.39 2.36
CA ASP A 410 -46.42 -3.10 1.53
C ASP A 410 -46.45 -4.62 1.79
N GLY A 411 -45.54 -5.13 2.62
CA GLY A 411 -45.41 -6.53 2.99
C GLY A 411 -44.58 -7.37 2.01
N PHE A 412 -43.91 -6.73 1.05
CA PHE A 412 -43.01 -7.34 0.09
C PHE A 412 -41.69 -6.56 0.02
N ILE A 413 -40.64 -7.20 -0.51
CA ILE A 413 -39.39 -6.50 -0.82
C ILE A 413 -39.29 -6.32 -2.34
N SER A 414 -39.30 -5.07 -2.79
CA SER A 414 -39.04 -4.72 -4.18
C SER A 414 -37.55 -4.80 -4.52
N LEU A 415 -37.22 -4.86 -5.82
CA LEU A 415 -35.83 -4.78 -6.28
C LEU A 415 -35.16 -3.44 -5.87
N SER A 416 -35.91 -2.34 -5.83
CA SER A 416 -35.43 -1.02 -5.40
C SER A 416 -35.01 -1.02 -3.93
N GLU A 417 -35.84 -1.58 -3.06
CA GLU A 417 -35.57 -1.69 -1.63
C GLU A 417 -34.39 -2.62 -1.36
N LEU A 418 -34.34 -3.75 -2.06
CA LEU A 418 -33.23 -4.66 -1.95
C LEU A 418 -31.92 -4.01 -2.41
N THR A 419 -31.96 -3.19 -3.47
CA THR A 419 -30.80 -2.41 -3.93
C THR A 419 -30.36 -1.38 -2.89
N ALA A 420 -31.30 -0.65 -2.28
CA ALA A 420 -31.00 0.31 -1.22
C ALA A 420 -30.41 -0.36 0.04
N SER A 421 -30.94 -1.54 0.39
CA SER A 421 -30.45 -2.37 1.49
C SER A 421 -29.00 -2.81 1.28
N HIS A 422 -28.64 -3.26 0.07
CA HIS A 422 -27.24 -3.57 -0.27
C HIS A 422 -26.33 -2.35 -0.24
N LEU A 423 -26.79 -1.19 -0.74
CA LEU A 423 -26.01 0.05 -0.72
C LEU A 423 -25.66 0.47 0.72
N LYS A 424 -26.65 0.37 1.62
CA LYS A 424 -26.45 0.67 3.04
C LYS A 424 -25.50 -0.33 3.70
N ALA A 425 -25.72 -1.63 3.48
CA ALA A 425 -24.92 -2.71 4.05
C ALA A 425 -23.43 -2.59 3.68
N ALA A 426 -23.11 -2.09 2.49
CA ALA A 426 -21.73 -1.92 2.02
C ALA A 426 -20.87 -0.96 2.88
N GLY A 427 -21.49 -0.14 3.74
CA GLY A 427 -20.81 0.73 4.71
C GLY A 427 -20.78 0.22 6.15
N GLU A 428 -21.34 -0.97 6.42
CA GLU A 428 -21.54 -1.50 7.78
C GLU A 428 -20.61 -2.68 8.08
N LEU A 429 -20.35 -2.93 9.37
CA LEU A 429 -19.50 -4.02 9.86
C LEU A 429 -20.10 -4.71 11.08
N PRO A 430 -20.22 -6.06 11.08
CA PRO A 430 -20.26 -6.91 9.87
C PRO A 430 -21.54 -6.66 9.06
N ASN A 431 -21.58 -7.06 7.79
CA ASN A 431 -22.74 -6.98 6.91
C ASN A 431 -22.88 -8.22 6.03
N LEU A 432 -24.11 -8.59 5.67
CA LEU A 432 -24.40 -9.87 5.00
C LEU A 432 -24.49 -9.79 3.47
N ALA A 433 -24.12 -8.65 2.88
CA ALA A 433 -24.12 -8.51 1.43
C ALA A 433 -23.02 -9.40 0.81
N ILE A 434 -23.40 -10.29 -0.11
CA ILE A 434 -22.45 -11.14 -0.82
C ILE A 434 -21.70 -10.29 -1.87
N PRO A 435 -20.37 -10.16 -1.76
CA PRO A 435 -19.56 -9.38 -2.71
C PRO A 435 -19.54 -10.00 -4.11
N GLU A 436 -19.03 -9.26 -5.10
CA GLU A 436 -19.02 -9.73 -6.49
C GLU A 436 -18.02 -10.85 -6.78
N MET A 437 -16.94 -10.96 -6.02
CA MET A 437 -15.87 -11.94 -6.22
C MET A 437 -15.20 -11.84 -7.60
N ASN A 438 -15.02 -10.62 -8.10
CA ASN A 438 -14.58 -10.32 -9.47
C ASN A 438 -13.24 -9.58 -9.57
N GLY A 439 -12.45 -9.57 -8.49
CA GLY A 439 -11.14 -8.91 -8.42
C GLY A 439 -10.00 -9.89 -8.22
N ILE A 440 -8.91 -9.39 -7.63
CA ILE A 440 -7.63 -10.09 -7.44
C ILE A 440 -7.22 -10.23 -5.97
N GLY A 441 -7.99 -9.73 -5.00
CA GLY A 441 -7.64 -9.76 -3.58
C GLY A 441 -7.97 -11.11 -2.92
N ALA A 442 -8.66 -11.09 -1.79
CA ALA A 442 -8.97 -12.26 -0.97
C ALA A 442 -10.10 -13.15 -1.54
N GLN A 443 -9.96 -13.61 -2.78
CA GLN A 443 -11.02 -14.28 -3.52
C GLN A 443 -11.29 -15.71 -2.99
N GLU A 444 -10.30 -16.60 -2.94
CA GLU A 444 -10.44 -17.99 -2.47
C GLU A 444 -10.25 -18.14 -0.93
N ILE A 445 -10.35 -17.05 -0.17
CA ILE A 445 -9.99 -17.03 1.26
C ILE A 445 -10.89 -17.90 2.16
N CYS A 446 -12.20 -17.96 1.90
CA CYS A 446 -13.11 -18.84 2.66
C CYS A 446 -12.74 -20.32 2.46
N ILE A 447 -12.35 -20.71 1.25
CA ILE A 447 -11.95 -22.09 0.93
C ILE A 447 -10.63 -22.42 1.62
N THR A 448 -9.62 -21.57 1.44
CA THR A 448 -8.27 -21.80 2.00
C THR A 448 -8.23 -21.74 3.53
N SER A 449 -9.09 -20.92 4.16
CA SER A 449 -9.29 -20.92 5.61
C SER A 449 -9.90 -22.24 6.09
N ALA A 450 -10.96 -22.72 5.43
CA ALA A 450 -11.58 -24.02 5.75
C ALA A 450 -10.61 -25.19 5.55
N MET A 451 -9.68 -25.08 4.60
CA MET A 451 -8.66 -26.10 4.34
C MET A 451 -7.44 -26.01 5.27
N GLY A 452 -7.37 -24.98 6.12
CA GLY A 452 -6.26 -24.80 7.08
C GLY A 452 -4.94 -24.39 6.43
N VAL A 453 -5.01 -23.72 5.28
CA VAL A 453 -3.82 -23.33 4.50
C VAL A 453 -3.68 -21.81 4.33
N CYS A 454 -4.50 -21.01 5.02
CA CYS A 454 -4.39 -19.55 5.07
C CYS A 454 -4.18 -19.10 6.52
N ASP A 455 -3.11 -18.35 6.79
CA ASP A 455 -2.79 -17.86 8.14
C ASP A 455 -3.31 -16.45 8.38
N PHE A 456 -3.27 -15.60 7.35
CA PHE A 456 -3.64 -14.20 7.48
C PHE A 456 -4.38 -13.65 6.25
N ILE A 457 -5.16 -12.60 6.51
CA ILE A 457 -5.70 -11.67 5.53
C ILE A 457 -4.88 -10.39 5.61
N SER A 458 -4.33 -9.94 4.48
CA SER A 458 -3.65 -8.66 4.45
C SER A 458 -4.63 -7.52 4.59
N ALA A 459 -4.17 -6.47 5.24
CA ALA A 459 -4.93 -5.31 5.60
C ALA A 459 -4.12 -4.04 5.41
N MET A 460 -4.80 -2.90 5.52
CA MET A 460 -4.21 -1.56 5.57
C MET A 460 -3.90 -0.89 4.23
N ASP A 461 -3.90 -1.61 3.12
CA ASP A 461 -3.67 -1.08 1.76
C ASP A 461 -4.96 -0.94 0.93
N THR A 462 -6.08 -1.50 1.36
CA THR A 462 -7.37 -1.40 0.67
C THR A 462 -8.54 -0.92 1.55
N ALA A 463 -9.74 -0.81 0.98
CA ALA A 463 -10.90 -0.28 1.71
C ALA A 463 -11.27 -1.14 2.94
N ARG A 464 -11.36 -0.51 4.12
CA ARG A 464 -11.49 -1.21 5.41
C ARG A 464 -12.74 -2.06 5.57
N VAL A 465 -13.89 -1.57 5.10
CA VAL A 465 -15.18 -2.27 5.31
C VAL A 465 -15.20 -3.64 4.63
N PRO A 466 -15.01 -3.76 3.30
CA PRO A 466 -15.00 -5.09 2.65
C PRO A 466 -13.90 -6.02 3.17
N GLU A 467 -12.71 -5.48 3.46
CA GLU A 467 -11.58 -6.22 4.04
C GLU A 467 -11.92 -6.82 5.42
N TRP A 468 -12.35 -5.97 6.37
CA TRP A 468 -12.68 -6.42 7.73
C TRP A 468 -13.96 -7.23 7.77
N ASN A 469 -14.92 -6.99 6.87
CA ASN A 469 -16.14 -7.77 6.81
C ASN A 469 -15.84 -9.24 6.51
N CYS A 470 -15.01 -9.49 5.49
CA CYS A 470 -14.57 -10.84 5.14
C CYS A 470 -13.85 -11.52 6.31
N TRP A 471 -12.91 -10.80 6.94
CA TRP A 471 -12.19 -11.30 8.11
C TRP A 471 -13.13 -11.67 9.26
N TYR A 472 -14.09 -10.80 9.60
CA TYR A 472 -15.02 -10.99 10.70
C TYR A 472 -15.93 -12.20 10.47
N HIS A 473 -16.46 -12.41 9.27
CA HIS A 473 -17.29 -13.58 8.98
C HIS A 473 -16.53 -14.89 9.17
N ILE A 474 -15.27 -14.95 8.73
CA ILE A 474 -14.42 -16.14 8.88
C ILE A 474 -14.12 -16.39 10.37
N MET A 475 -13.80 -15.34 11.14
CA MET A 475 -13.59 -15.47 12.59
C MET A 475 -14.86 -15.84 13.37
N ASN A 476 -16.03 -15.34 12.95
CA ASN A 476 -17.32 -15.70 13.53
C ASN A 476 -17.66 -17.19 13.35
N CYS A 477 -17.12 -17.82 12.32
CA CYS A 477 -17.18 -19.27 12.11
C CYS A 477 -16.17 -20.06 12.96
N GLY A 478 -15.27 -19.38 13.68
CA GLY A 478 -14.27 -19.97 14.55
C GLY A 478 -12.95 -20.33 13.88
N PHE A 479 -12.70 -19.87 12.66
CA PHE A 479 -11.39 -20.03 12.02
C PHE A 479 -10.38 -19.05 12.59
N PRO A 480 -9.13 -19.48 12.88
CA PRO A 480 -8.12 -18.65 13.51
C PRO A 480 -7.40 -17.71 12.52
N LEU A 481 -8.10 -17.15 11.52
CA LEU A 481 -7.51 -16.23 10.54
C LEU A 481 -7.07 -14.92 11.19
N LYS A 482 -5.87 -14.44 10.89
CA LYS A 482 -5.29 -13.22 11.47
C LYS A 482 -5.27 -12.06 10.47
N ALA A 483 -5.26 -10.83 10.95
CA ALA A 483 -4.98 -9.67 10.11
C ALA A 483 -3.48 -9.31 10.14
N SER A 484 -2.94 -8.92 8.99
CA SER A 484 -1.57 -8.44 8.84
C SER A 484 -1.53 -7.17 7.99
N GLY A 485 -0.85 -6.12 8.46
CA GLY A 485 -0.76 -4.85 7.74
C GLY A 485 0.29 -4.91 6.64
N GLU A 486 -0.05 -4.40 5.46
CA GLU A 486 0.82 -4.34 4.29
C GLU A 486 0.65 -3.03 3.51
N THR A 487 1.57 -2.74 2.59
CA THR A 487 1.49 -1.55 1.72
C THR A 487 1.25 -1.88 0.25
N ASP A 488 1.70 -3.04 -0.23
CA ASP A 488 1.84 -3.36 -1.66
C ASP A 488 2.58 -2.21 -2.40
N PHE A 489 3.75 -1.85 -1.86
CA PHE A 489 4.55 -0.74 -2.38
C PHE A 489 5.28 -1.15 -3.67
N PRO A 490 5.31 -0.36 -4.75
CA PRO A 490 4.60 0.91 -4.98
C PRO A 490 3.25 0.75 -5.70
N CYS A 491 2.76 -0.48 -5.90
CA CYS A 491 1.64 -0.82 -6.78
C CYS A 491 0.32 -0.17 -6.34
N ILE A 492 0.00 -0.27 -5.05
CA ILE A 492 -1.19 0.37 -4.46
C ILE A 492 -0.86 1.78 -3.99
N SER A 493 0.34 1.98 -3.44
CA SER A 493 0.81 3.30 -3.01
C SER A 493 2.28 3.53 -3.35
N GLY A 494 2.55 4.47 -4.26
CA GLY A 494 3.91 4.87 -4.60
C GLY A 494 4.59 5.78 -3.56
N SER A 495 3.96 6.13 -2.43
CA SER A 495 4.52 7.16 -1.56
C SER A 495 5.74 6.68 -0.75
N ARG A 496 5.65 5.52 -0.08
CA ARG A 496 6.70 4.93 0.78
C ARG A 496 6.32 3.50 1.21
N VAL A 497 7.31 2.70 1.61
CA VAL A 497 7.11 1.43 2.32
C VAL A 497 6.59 1.65 3.75
N GLY A 498 5.91 0.67 4.32
CA GLY A 498 5.43 0.71 5.69
C GLY A 498 4.36 1.76 5.94
N GLN A 499 3.44 1.96 4.98
CA GLN A 499 2.21 2.72 5.24
C GLN A 499 1.23 1.87 6.03
N GLY A 500 0.95 0.64 5.58
CA GLY A 500 0.33 -0.38 6.41
C GLY A 500 1.42 -1.18 7.11
N ARG A 501 1.26 -1.40 8.41
CA ARG A 501 2.23 -2.12 9.24
C ARG A 501 1.53 -3.19 10.07
N VAL A 502 2.19 -4.33 10.20
CA VAL A 502 1.95 -5.28 11.28
C VAL A 502 3.00 -5.11 12.35
N TYR A 503 2.61 -5.20 13.62
CA TYR A 503 3.53 -5.18 14.76
C TYR A 503 3.47 -6.53 15.44
N VAL A 504 4.56 -7.29 15.42
CA VAL A 504 4.62 -8.64 15.99
C VAL A 504 5.30 -8.62 17.34
N GLN A 505 4.70 -9.29 18.33
CA GLN A 505 5.25 -9.44 19.68
C GLN A 505 6.33 -10.52 19.71
N LEU A 506 7.57 -10.12 19.98
CA LEU A 506 8.71 -11.02 20.19
C LEU A 506 9.28 -10.93 21.61
N GLY A 507 8.75 -10.05 22.45
CA GLY A 507 9.34 -9.71 23.75
C GLY A 507 10.59 -8.87 23.57
N LYS A 508 11.52 -8.94 24.53
CA LYS A 508 12.82 -8.29 24.42
C LYS A 508 13.80 -9.25 23.76
N VAL A 509 14.28 -8.91 22.58
CA VAL A 509 15.25 -9.70 21.82
C VAL A 509 16.48 -8.88 21.46
N ASP A 510 17.63 -9.55 21.33
CA ASP A 510 18.90 -8.93 20.90
C ASP A 510 19.01 -8.81 19.38
N LYS A 511 18.21 -9.60 18.66
CA LYS A 511 18.05 -9.57 17.21
C LYS A 511 16.69 -10.14 16.81
N ILE A 512 16.21 -9.74 15.65
CA ILE A 512 14.96 -10.25 15.07
C ILE A 512 15.27 -11.54 14.31
N ASP A 513 14.58 -12.62 14.70
CA ASP A 513 14.51 -13.84 13.91
C ASP A 513 13.27 -13.76 13.00
N TYR A 514 13.49 -13.78 11.69
CA TYR A 514 12.41 -13.63 10.71
C TYR A 514 11.39 -14.78 10.78
N THR A 515 11.83 -16.01 11.01
CA THR A 515 10.91 -17.15 11.12
C THR A 515 10.03 -16.99 12.36
N GLN A 516 10.59 -16.60 13.51
CA GLN A 516 9.80 -16.33 14.72
C GLN A 516 8.86 -15.12 14.54
N TRP A 517 9.26 -14.12 13.78
CA TRP A 517 8.41 -12.99 13.42
C TRP A 517 7.22 -13.44 12.58
N CYS A 518 7.42 -14.24 11.54
CA CYS A 518 6.32 -14.81 10.75
C CYS A 518 5.43 -15.75 11.59
N GLU A 519 6.00 -16.55 12.48
CA GLU A 519 5.22 -17.38 13.41
C GLU A 519 4.35 -16.54 14.35
N GLY A 520 4.90 -15.44 14.88
CA GLY A 520 4.16 -14.52 15.74
C GLY A 520 2.98 -13.89 15.01
N LEU A 521 3.18 -13.50 13.76
CA LEU A 521 2.14 -13.03 12.86
C LEU A 521 1.04 -14.09 12.65
N ALA A 522 1.40 -15.30 12.25
CA ALA A 522 0.45 -16.38 11.99
C ALA A 522 -0.30 -16.83 13.25
N LYS A 523 0.33 -16.74 14.43
CA LYS A 523 -0.32 -16.99 15.73
C LYS A 523 -1.20 -15.81 16.19
N GLY A 524 -1.17 -14.68 15.51
CA GLY A 524 -1.95 -13.48 15.88
C GLY A 524 -1.41 -12.74 17.09
N ARG A 525 -0.13 -12.96 17.44
CA ARG A 525 0.58 -12.16 18.45
C ARG A 525 0.99 -10.82 17.83
N SER A 526 0.01 -10.11 17.27
CA SER A 526 0.22 -8.92 16.47
C SER A 526 -0.99 -7.98 16.45
N TYR A 527 -0.75 -6.73 16.08
CA TYR A 527 -1.78 -5.78 15.68
C TYR A 527 -1.40 -5.09 14.37
N ILE A 528 -2.39 -4.54 13.67
CA ILE A 528 -2.19 -3.77 12.44
C ILE A 528 -2.38 -2.28 12.70
N SER A 529 -1.55 -1.45 12.08
CA SER A 529 -1.60 0.00 12.25
C SER A 529 -0.90 0.73 11.10
N ASP A 530 -1.21 2.02 10.93
CA ASP A 530 -0.49 2.92 10.01
C ASP A 530 0.77 3.57 10.63
N GLY A 531 1.07 3.20 11.89
CA GLY A 531 2.18 3.70 12.70
C GLY A 531 1.92 5.02 13.43
N TYR A 532 0.71 5.57 13.36
CA TYR A 532 0.29 6.70 14.20
C TYR A 532 -0.64 6.30 15.35
N SER A 533 -1.08 5.04 15.38
CA SER A 533 -1.97 4.48 16.39
C SER A 533 -1.42 3.15 16.89
N HIS A 534 -1.20 2.99 18.20
CA HIS A 534 -0.60 1.76 18.75
C HIS A 534 -1.46 1.14 19.84
N ALA A 535 -1.55 -0.20 19.82
CA ALA A 535 -1.96 -1.00 20.95
C ALA A 535 -0.70 -1.61 21.60
N LEU A 536 -0.12 -0.89 22.55
CA LEU A 536 1.13 -1.27 23.22
C LEU A 536 0.93 -2.44 24.18
N GLU A 537 -0.28 -2.58 24.73
CA GLU A 537 -0.72 -3.77 25.47
C GLU A 537 -2.19 -4.04 25.12
N PHE A 538 -2.57 -5.32 25.04
CA PHE A 538 -3.95 -5.75 24.89
C PHE A 538 -4.11 -7.16 25.47
N THR A 539 -4.98 -7.31 26.47
CA THR A 539 -5.28 -8.59 27.10
C THR A 539 -6.76 -8.76 27.42
N VAL A 540 -7.22 -10.00 27.43
CA VAL A 540 -8.56 -10.42 27.86
C VAL A 540 -8.41 -11.50 28.93
N ASN A 541 -8.85 -11.22 30.17
CA ASN A 541 -8.54 -12.04 31.35
C ASN A 541 -7.04 -12.38 31.48
N GLY A 542 -6.18 -11.40 31.18
CA GLY A 542 -4.72 -11.55 31.21
C GLY A 542 -4.11 -12.31 30.03
N GLN A 543 -4.92 -12.84 29.10
CA GLN A 543 -4.42 -13.51 27.89
C GLN A 543 -4.18 -12.49 26.76
N PRO A 544 -3.02 -12.53 26.09
CA PRO A 544 -2.67 -11.58 25.03
C PRO A 544 -3.35 -11.91 23.69
N ALA A 545 -3.28 -10.98 22.73
CA ALA A 545 -3.67 -11.21 21.33
C ALA A 545 -3.10 -12.53 20.79
N GLY A 546 -3.94 -13.29 20.08
CA GLY A 546 -3.58 -14.60 19.52
C GLY A 546 -3.68 -15.78 20.49
N ALA A 547 -3.89 -15.53 21.79
CA ALA A 547 -4.12 -16.57 22.78
C ALA A 547 -5.62 -16.89 22.98
N GLU A 548 -5.88 -17.87 23.85
CA GLU A 548 -7.21 -18.28 24.27
C GLU A 548 -7.42 -18.00 25.76
N ALA A 549 -8.50 -17.30 26.09
CA ALA A 549 -9.04 -17.23 27.44
C ALA A 549 -10.15 -18.28 27.61
N LYS A 550 -10.12 -19.04 28.71
CA LYS A 550 -11.11 -20.09 29.01
C LYS A 550 -12.03 -19.64 30.14
N LEU A 551 -13.33 -19.86 29.95
CA LEU A 551 -14.37 -19.66 30.95
C LEU A 551 -15.12 -20.98 31.14
N ASP A 552 -15.36 -21.39 32.38
CA ASP A 552 -16.13 -22.61 32.68
C ASP A 552 -17.61 -22.43 32.31
N SER A 553 -18.14 -21.21 32.49
CA SER A 553 -19.51 -20.83 32.15
C SER A 553 -19.57 -19.39 31.61
N ALA A 554 -20.73 -18.98 31.10
CA ALA A 554 -20.98 -17.59 30.74
C ALA A 554 -20.66 -16.65 31.91
N GLY A 555 -20.08 -15.49 31.61
CA GLY A 555 -19.65 -14.54 32.64
C GLY A 555 -18.89 -13.34 32.08
N PRO A 556 -18.56 -12.36 32.94
CA PRO A 556 -17.78 -11.19 32.54
C PRO A 556 -16.32 -11.56 32.28
N VAL A 557 -15.71 -10.87 31.32
CA VAL A 557 -14.25 -10.84 31.12
C VAL A 557 -13.74 -9.42 31.26
N THR A 558 -12.57 -9.29 31.88
CA THR A 558 -11.84 -8.03 31.98
C THR A 558 -10.94 -7.86 30.77
N VAL A 559 -11.09 -6.74 30.08
CA VAL A 559 -10.25 -6.37 28.94
C VAL A 559 -9.38 -5.20 29.35
N LYS A 560 -8.06 -5.35 29.23
CA LYS A 560 -7.09 -4.28 29.51
C LYS A 560 -6.31 -3.94 28.24
N ALA A 561 -6.12 -2.66 27.99
CA ALA A 561 -5.31 -2.19 26.88
C ALA A 561 -4.51 -0.94 27.26
N LYS A 562 -3.32 -0.81 26.67
CA LYS A 562 -2.52 0.41 26.69
C LYS A 562 -2.39 0.91 25.26
N VAL A 563 -2.92 2.08 24.96
CA VAL A 563 -2.94 2.63 23.60
C VAL A 563 -2.22 3.97 23.52
N ALA A 564 -1.63 4.29 22.37
CA ALA A 564 -1.00 5.59 22.13
C ALA A 564 -1.38 6.11 20.74
N PHE A 565 -1.64 7.41 20.63
CA PHE A 565 -2.07 8.05 19.39
C PHE A 565 -1.25 9.31 19.13
N ALA A 566 -0.74 9.43 17.90
CA ALA A 566 0.03 10.59 17.47
C ALA A 566 -0.85 11.84 17.41
N LYS A 567 -0.33 12.95 17.91
CA LYS A 567 -0.95 14.27 17.84
C LYS A 567 -1.11 14.80 16.41
N SER A 568 -0.23 14.38 15.51
CA SER A 568 -0.25 14.79 14.10
C SER A 568 0.11 13.63 13.19
N LEU A 569 -0.49 13.60 11.99
CA LEU A 569 -0.27 12.58 10.97
C LEU A 569 0.29 13.21 9.68
N PRO A 570 1.49 13.82 9.70
CA PRO A 570 2.00 14.63 8.58
C PRO A 570 2.24 13.81 7.30
N LEU A 571 2.39 12.48 7.42
CA LEU A 571 2.57 11.56 6.29
C LEU A 571 1.25 10.93 5.80
N GLY A 572 0.11 11.37 6.35
CA GLY A 572 -1.20 10.77 6.11
C GLY A 572 -1.34 9.35 6.68
N THR A 573 -2.52 8.78 6.46
CA THR A 573 -2.85 7.40 6.79
C THR A 573 -2.50 6.45 5.64
N SER A 574 -2.47 5.15 5.92
CA SER A 574 -2.42 4.11 4.89
C SER A 574 -3.65 4.15 3.96
N VAL A 575 -3.50 3.64 2.73
CA VAL A 575 -4.55 3.65 1.69
C VAL A 575 -5.85 2.98 2.19
N GLY A 576 -6.99 3.49 1.74
CA GLY A 576 -8.31 2.99 2.14
C GLY A 576 -8.80 3.44 3.51
N GLY A 577 -7.99 4.21 4.26
CA GLY A 577 -8.38 4.89 5.49
C GLY A 577 -8.34 6.42 5.35
N ASN A 578 -9.31 7.11 5.95
CA ASN A 578 -9.29 8.56 6.10
C ASN A 578 -8.55 8.99 7.36
N ALA A 579 -7.87 10.14 7.30
CA ALA A 579 -7.21 10.72 8.47
C ALA A 579 -8.25 11.09 9.55
N PRO A 580 -8.11 10.56 10.78
CA PRO A 580 -9.01 10.88 11.88
C PRO A 580 -8.94 12.37 12.21
N GLN A 581 -10.10 12.97 12.49
CA GLN A 581 -10.24 14.39 12.82
C GLN A 581 -10.32 14.61 14.32
N GLY A 582 -9.94 15.80 14.78
CA GLY A 582 -10.03 16.20 16.19
C GLY A 582 -8.87 15.72 17.07
N ALA A 583 -8.92 16.10 18.34
CA ALA A 583 -7.86 15.87 19.33
C ALA A 583 -8.00 14.54 20.10
N SER A 584 -9.04 13.76 19.83
CA SER A 584 -9.29 12.46 20.47
C SER A 584 -9.51 11.35 19.44
N ARG A 585 -9.38 10.11 19.89
CA ARG A 585 -9.55 8.88 19.12
C ARG A 585 -10.50 7.97 19.87
N ARG A 586 -11.56 7.55 19.20
CA ARG A 586 -12.49 6.56 19.75
C ARG A 586 -11.89 5.17 19.63
N VAL A 587 -11.68 4.51 20.77
CA VAL A 587 -11.27 3.12 20.87
C VAL A 587 -12.51 2.28 21.16
N GLU A 588 -12.82 1.37 20.26
CA GLU A 588 -13.97 0.47 20.35
C GLU A 588 -13.53 -0.91 20.84
N LEU A 589 -14.27 -1.46 21.81
CA LEU A 589 -14.19 -2.86 22.19
C LEU A 589 -15.10 -3.67 21.27
N ILE A 590 -14.52 -4.62 20.54
CA ILE A 590 -15.21 -5.43 19.54
C ILE A 590 -15.42 -6.84 20.07
N VAL A 591 -16.64 -7.35 20.00
CA VAL A 591 -16.99 -8.75 20.24
C VAL A 591 -17.70 -9.30 19.01
N ASN A 592 -17.15 -10.35 18.40
CA ASN A 592 -17.73 -10.99 17.21
C ASN A 592 -18.05 -10.02 16.04
N GLY A 593 -17.24 -8.97 15.90
CA GLY A 593 -17.35 -7.96 14.84
C GLY A 593 -18.18 -6.73 15.23
N VAL A 594 -18.87 -6.77 16.37
CA VAL A 594 -19.76 -5.70 16.83
C VAL A 594 -19.09 -4.86 17.92
N PRO A 595 -19.11 -3.51 17.82
CA PRO A 595 -18.66 -2.64 18.89
C PRO A 595 -19.65 -2.68 20.07
N VAL A 596 -19.19 -3.11 21.24
CA VAL A 596 -20.03 -3.28 22.46
C VAL A 596 -19.75 -2.25 23.54
N ALA A 597 -18.60 -1.58 23.48
CA ALA A 597 -18.23 -0.47 24.36
C ALA A 597 -17.19 0.41 23.66
N PHE A 598 -17.00 1.64 24.13
CA PHE A 598 -15.96 2.52 23.62
C PHE A 598 -15.41 3.46 24.70
N LYS A 599 -14.21 3.98 24.47
CA LYS A 599 -13.62 5.10 25.22
C LYS A 599 -12.96 6.07 24.24
N ASP A 600 -13.09 7.36 24.51
CA ASP A 600 -12.40 8.40 23.75
C ASP A 600 -11.06 8.71 24.44
N VAL A 601 -9.96 8.66 23.68
CA VAL A 601 -8.58 8.80 24.18
C VAL A 601 -7.91 9.99 23.49
N PRO A 602 -7.14 10.83 24.20
CA PRO A 602 -6.39 11.92 23.56
C PRO A 602 -5.38 11.43 22.52
N ALA A 603 -5.23 12.19 21.43
CA ALA A 603 -4.13 12.08 20.49
C ALA A 603 -3.03 13.08 20.90
N ASP A 604 -2.21 12.69 21.86
CA ASP A 604 -1.28 13.57 22.57
C ASP A 604 0.16 13.05 22.64
N ASP A 605 0.49 12.03 21.84
CA ASP A 605 1.79 11.33 21.83
C ASP A 605 2.11 10.53 23.12
N HIS A 606 1.13 10.28 24.00
CA HIS A 606 1.36 9.51 25.24
C HIS A 606 0.58 8.19 25.28
N PRO A 607 1.06 7.18 26.04
CA PRO A 607 0.29 5.98 26.34
C PRO A 607 -0.84 6.24 27.34
N HIS A 608 -2.00 5.61 27.12
CA HIS A 608 -3.19 5.68 27.96
C HIS A 608 -3.71 4.28 28.29
N ASP A 609 -4.03 4.05 29.57
CA ASP A 609 -4.59 2.79 30.05
C ASP A 609 -6.12 2.76 29.92
N LEU A 610 -6.62 1.66 29.39
CA LEU A 610 -8.03 1.38 29.20
C LEU A 610 -8.39 0.05 29.88
N GLU A 611 -9.53 0.05 30.55
CA GLU A 611 -10.13 -1.17 31.11
C GLU A 611 -11.61 -1.23 30.75
N PHE A 612 -12.08 -2.41 30.35
CA PHE A 612 -13.48 -2.71 30.10
C PHE A 612 -13.85 -4.01 30.83
N SER A 613 -15.15 -4.14 31.13
CA SER A 613 -15.74 -5.41 31.59
C SER A 613 -16.91 -5.72 30.67
N VAL A 614 -16.89 -6.89 30.03
CA VAL A 614 -17.92 -7.29 29.05
C VAL A 614 -18.44 -8.69 29.37
N PRO A 615 -19.77 -8.91 29.43
CA PRO A 615 -20.33 -10.24 29.61
C PRO A 615 -20.18 -11.07 28.33
N ILE A 616 -19.71 -12.31 28.46
CA ILE A 616 -19.58 -13.28 27.37
C ILE A 616 -20.52 -14.44 27.64
N ALA A 617 -21.57 -14.56 26.83
CA ALA A 617 -22.58 -15.60 26.94
C ALA A 617 -22.16 -16.93 26.30
N LYS A 618 -21.39 -16.87 25.20
CA LYS A 618 -20.93 -18.02 24.42
C LYS A 618 -19.54 -17.76 23.87
N SER A 619 -18.87 -18.81 23.41
CA SER A 619 -17.53 -18.69 22.83
C SER A 619 -17.49 -17.62 21.74
N SER A 620 -16.60 -16.66 21.92
CA SER A 620 -16.53 -15.42 21.15
C SER A 620 -15.08 -15.04 20.92
N TRP A 621 -14.83 -14.07 20.04
CA TRP A 621 -13.53 -13.42 19.94
C TRP A 621 -13.67 -11.94 20.32
N ILE A 622 -12.62 -11.40 20.93
CA ILE A 622 -12.59 -10.02 21.44
C ILE A 622 -11.36 -9.32 20.89
N ALA A 623 -11.54 -8.10 20.39
CA ALA A 623 -10.47 -7.22 19.92
C ALA A 623 -10.74 -5.77 20.35
N ILE A 624 -9.74 -4.91 20.19
CA ILE A 624 -9.96 -3.46 20.17
C ILE A 624 -9.61 -2.89 18.81
N ARG A 625 -10.27 -1.80 18.43
CA ARG A 625 -9.93 -1.06 17.21
C ARG A 625 -10.10 0.44 17.39
N HIS A 626 -9.36 1.19 16.60
CA HIS A 626 -9.65 2.58 16.30
C HIS A 626 -9.71 2.72 14.78
N THR A 627 -10.91 2.94 14.24
CA THR A 627 -11.14 2.99 12.80
C THR A 627 -10.66 4.32 12.22
N PRO A 628 -9.91 4.34 11.10
CA PRO A 628 -9.45 3.19 10.29
C PRO A 628 -7.99 2.77 10.53
N THR A 629 -7.31 3.29 11.56
CA THR A 629 -5.84 3.28 11.66
C THR A 629 -5.26 2.23 12.60
N LEU A 630 -6.07 1.49 13.38
CA LEU A 630 -5.61 0.46 14.30
C LEU A 630 -6.65 -0.66 14.49
N HIS A 631 -6.18 -1.91 14.48
CA HIS A 631 -6.97 -3.07 14.91
C HIS A 631 -6.04 -4.14 15.53
N THR A 632 -6.38 -4.68 16.70
CA THR A 632 -5.64 -5.82 17.28
C THR A 632 -6.08 -7.13 16.66
N ASN A 633 -5.19 -8.12 16.53
CA ASN A 633 -5.69 -9.50 16.41
C ASN A 633 -6.43 -9.89 17.70
N PRO A 634 -7.45 -10.75 17.63
CA PRO A 634 -8.31 -10.99 18.77
C PRO A 634 -7.69 -11.95 19.79
N VAL A 635 -8.28 -11.95 20.99
CA VAL A 635 -8.22 -13.06 21.94
C VAL A 635 -9.48 -13.89 21.76
N ALA A 636 -9.33 -15.21 21.60
CA ALA A 636 -10.46 -16.12 21.61
C ALA A 636 -10.90 -16.36 23.07
N VAL A 637 -12.20 -16.24 23.35
CA VAL A 637 -12.79 -16.55 24.65
C VAL A 637 -13.64 -17.79 24.49
N LEU A 638 -13.19 -18.93 25.03
CA LEU A 638 -13.89 -20.21 24.94
C LEU A 638 -14.71 -20.45 26.21
N VAL A 639 -16.02 -20.62 26.04
CA VAL A 639 -16.97 -20.87 27.13
C VAL A 639 -17.34 -22.35 27.17
N GLY A 640 -17.10 -23.01 28.30
CA GLY A 640 -17.37 -24.44 28.50
C GLY A 640 -16.64 -25.35 27.50
N GLY A 641 -15.47 -24.92 27.02
CA GLY A 641 -14.68 -25.66 26.02
C GLY A 641 -15.29 -25.74 24.61
N LYS A 642 -16.38 -25.01 24.34
CA LYS A 642 -17.06 -25.02 23.03
C LYS A 642 -16.30 -24.14 22.02
N PRO A 643 -16.28 -24.52 20.73
CA PRO A 643 -15.68 -23.68 19.69
C PRO A 643 -16.49 -22.40 19.48
N ILE A 644 -15.87 -21.40 18.83
CA ILE A 644 -16.58 -20.19 18.41
C ILE A 644 -17.57 -20.56 17.29
N ARG A 645 -18.85 -20.27 17.57
CA ARG A 645 -20.01 -20.39 16.67
C ARG A 645 -20.83 -19.12 16.82
N ALA A 646 -20.20 -18.00 16.51
CA ALA A 646 -20.70 -16.68 16.88
C ALA A 646 -21.95 -16.31 16.09
N SER A 647 -21.99 -16.68 14.81
CA SER A 647 -23.05 -16.27 13.88
C SER A 647 -23.31 -17.33 12.81
N ARG A 648 -24.56 -17.79 12.74
CA ARG A 648 -25.06 -18.67 11.67
C ARG A 648 -25.05 -17.93 10.33
N ALA A 649 -25.46 -16.67 10.34
CA ALA A 649 -25.47 -15.80 9.17
C ALA A 649 -24.07 -15.62 8.57
N SER A 650 -23.02 -15.56 9.40
CA SER A 650 -21.63 -15.50 8.92
C SER A 650 -21.20 -16.77 8.18
N ALA A 651 -21.63 -17.94 8.65
CA ALA A 651 -21.34 -19.20 7.97
C ALA A 651 -22.09 -19.31 6.64
N GLN A 652 -23.35 -18.85 6.60
CA GLN A 652 -24.12 -18.76 5.35
C GLN A 652 -23.51 -17.74 4.38
N TRP A 653 -22.99 -16.62 4.87
CA TRP A 653 -22.27 -15.64 4.06
C TRP A 653 -21.03 -16.27 3.42
N CYS A 654 -20.24 -17.04 4.18
CA CYS A 654 -19.09 -17.76 3.65
C CYS A 654 -19.49 -18.77 2.56
N VAL A 655 -20.61 -19.49 2.71
CA VAL A 655 -21.14 -20.38 1.66
C VAL A 655 -21.49 -19.58 0.40
N GLY A 656 -22.26 -18.49 0.54
CA GLY A 656 -22.65 -17.64 -0.59
C GLY A 656 -21.45 -17.02 -1.32
N VAL A 657 -20.39 -16.67 -0.59
CA VAL A 657 -19.11 -16.21 -1.17
C VAL A 657 -18.43 -17.30 -1.99
N ILE A 658 -18.36 -18.54 -1.49
CA ILE A 658 -17.76 -19.66 -2.22
C ILE A 658 -18.55 -19.97 -3.49
N GLU A 659 -19.88 -19.96 -3.41
CA GLU A 659 -20.77 -20.19 -4.56
C GLU A 659 -20.66 -19.08 -5.60
N GLN A 660 -20.63 -17.83 -5.16
CA GLN A 660 -20.43 -16.69 -6.05
C GLN A 660 -19.07 -16.72 -6.73
N LEU A 661 -18.00 -17.03 -5.99
CA LEU A 661 -16.66 -17.18 -6.56
C LEU A 661 -16.64 -18.28 -7.63
N TRP A 662 -17.20 -19.45 -7.34
CA TRP A 662 -17.27 -20.54 -8.31
C TRP A 662 -18.01 -20.11 -9.57
N ARG A 663 -19.17 -19.47 -9.42
CA ARG A 663 -20.00 -18.95 -10.52
C ARG A 663 -19.23 -18.03 -11.46
N VAL A 664 -18.37 -17.18 -10.91
CA VAL A 664 -17.66 -16.15 -11.71
C VAL A 664 -16.25 -16.55 -12.15
N ARG A 665 -15.61 -17.54 -11.49
CA ARG A 665 -14.19 -17.92 -11.74
C ARG A 665 -13.94 -19.36 -12.19
N GLU A 666 -14.92 -20.26 -12.23
CA GLU A 666 -14.66 -21.67 -12.60
C GLU A 666 -13.98 -21.85 -13.98
N ARG A 667 -14.17 -20.88 -14.88
CA ARG A 667 -13.61 -20.87 -16.23
C ARG A 667 -12.17 -20.35 -16.29
N ASP A 668 -11.75 -19.61 -15.27
CA ASP A 668 -10.36 -19.15 -15.11
C ASP A 668 -9.46 -20.29 -14.59
N ILE A 669 -10.04 -21.33 -13.98
CA ILE A 669 -9.34 -22.55 -13.58
C ILE A 669 -9.15 -23.46 -14.80
N ALA A 670 -7.90 -23.90 -15.02
CA ALA A 670 -7.53 -24.83 -16.07
C ALA A 670 -8.39 -26.10 -16.02
N GLU A 671 -8.82 -26.57 -17.19
CA GLU A 671 -9.75 -27.71 -17.31
C GLU A 671 -9.28 -28.95 -16.56
N LYS A 672 -7.98 -29.26 -16.63
CA LYS A 672 -7.36 -30.40 -15.93
C LYS A 672 -7.38 -30.30 -14.40
N GLU A 673 -7.53 -29.09 -13.85
CA GLU A 673 -7.50 -28.81 -12.40
C GLU A 673 -8.93 -28.62 -11.83
N ARG A 674 -9.91 -28.34 -12.71
CA ARG A 674 -11.27 -27.94 -12.31
C ARG A 674 -11.98 -28.99 -11.45
N ALA A 675 -11.76 -30.28 -11.71
CA ALA A 675 -12.39 -31.36 -10.93
C ALA A 675 -11.91 -31.36 -9.46
N GLU A 676 -10.60 -31.22 -9.24
CA GLU A 676 -10.02 -31.15 -7.89
C GLU A 676 -10.41 -29.86 -7.18
N ALA A 677 -10.39 -28.73 -7.90
CA ALA A 677 -10.85 -27.45 -7.38
C ALA A 677 -12.32 -27.53 -6.94
N LYS A 678 -13.21 -28.08 -7.76
CA LYS A 678 -14.63 -28.25 -7.44
C LYS A 678 -14.83 -29.08 -6.16
N ALA A 679 -14.11 -30.20 -6.04
CA ALA A 679 -14.18 -31.05 -4.85
C ALA A 679 -13.72 -30.31 -3.59
N THR A 680 -12.68 -29.47 -3.70
CA THR A 680 -12.17 -28.67 -2.59
C THR A 680 -13.14 -27.55 -2.18
N PHE A 681 -13.74 -26.86 -3.15
CA PHE A 681 -14.77 -25.85 -2.91
C PHE A 681 -16.00 -26.46 -2.23
N HIS A 682 -16.46 -27.62 -2.72
CA HIS A 682 -17.57 -28.33 -2.10
C HIS A 682 -17.26 -28.74 -0.66
N LYS A 683 -16.05 -29.26 -0.39
CA LYS A 683 -15.62 -29.59 0.97
C LYS A 683 -15.64 -28.35 1.89
N ALA A 684 -15.22 -27.19 1.41
CA ALA A 684 -15.31 -25.95 2.19
C ALA A 684 -16.76 -25.55 2.48
N ILE A 685 -17.67 -25.65 1.49
CA ILE A 685 -19.11 -25.41 1.69
C ILE A 685 -19.67 -26.30 2.80
N GLU A 686 -19.38 -27.60 2.78
CA GLU A 686 -19.90 -28.52 3.80
C GLU A 686 -19.37 -28.22 5.21
N VAL A 687 -18.13 -27.71 5.33
CA VAL A 687 -17.60 -27.24 6.62
C VAL A 687 -18.41 -26.05 7.14
N TYR A 688 -18.68 -25.05 6.31
CA TYR A 688 -19.46 -23.87 6.72
C TYR A 688 -20.94 -24.21 6.98
N LYS A 689 -21.56 -25.11 6.20
CA LYS A 689 -22.92 -25.61 6.49
C LYS A 689 -23.02 -26.25 7.86
N LYS A 690 -22.06 -27.13 8.20
CA LYS A 690 -21.99 -27.73 9.54
C LYS A 690 -21.84 -26.67 10.63
N ILE A 691 -20.99 -25.67 10.43
CA ILE A 691 -20.86 -24.54 11.37
C ILE A 691 -22.18 -23.78 11.53
N ALA A 692 -22.93 -23.57 10.44
CA ALA A 692 -24.24 -22.94 10.46
C ALA A 692 -25.28 -23.75 11.24
N GLU A 693 -25.24 -25.08 11.16
CA GLU A 693 -26.10 -26.00 11.93
C GLU A 693 -25.74 -26.02 13.43
N GLU A 694 -24.45 -25.93 13.76
CA GLU A 694 -23.95 -25.84 15.14
C GLU A 694 -24.19 -24.47 15.79
N SER A 695 -24.49 -23.45 14.98
CA SER A 695 -24.72 -22.07 15.44
C SER A 695 -26.18 -21.83 15.81
N GLU A 696 -26.41 -20.91 16.74
CA GLU A 696 -27.75 -20.55 17.22
C GLU A 696 -28.63 -20.00 16.09
N ALA A 697 -29.90 -20.41 16.05
CA ALA A 697 -30.86 -19.93 15.07
C ALA A 697 -31.06 -18.40 15.23
N GLY A 698 -30.93 -17.66 14.13
CA GLY A 698 -31.07 -16.20 14.11
C GLY A 698 -29.81 -15.41 14.52
N SER A 699 -28.67 -16.08 14.76
CA SER A 699 -27.37 -15.45 15.04
C SER A 699 -26.53 -15.09 13.83
#